data_AF-A0A9Q3US61-F1
#
_entry.id   AF-A0A9Q3US61-F1
#
_cell.length_a   1.000
_cell.length_b   1.000
_cell.length_c   1.000
_cell.angle_alpha   90.00
_cell.angle_beta   90.00
_cell.angle_gamma   90.00
#
_symmetry.space_group_name_H-M   'P 1'
#
loop_
_entity.id
_entity.type
_entity.pdbx_description
1 polymer ?
#
loop_
_entity_poly.entity_id
_entity_poly.type
_entity_poly.pdbx_seq_one_letter_code
_entity_poly.pdbx_strand_id
1 'polypeptide(L)'
;MKKTLYTFWHLINECTIQIPTIQRDYTYGREGAKEISTKLINSILQSLQGEGNSLHLDFVYGKKVGIENFTALERNKSSIDTLLLSLKNYAENLNIAVDFNTQQKQSSAAEVITFIPLDGQQRLTTLFLIYWYIANFLKDKESKRILQRFKYATRSSSKEFLQFLTHYENCFDYDCNSLIDNIQNHEEFFSKWTKDPTVLSMLFVLNEINKQFDEKNIEPKDAWKKLTKQEIITFDFFDLDDFELTDELYLKMNARGKKLTHFENYKAWLQKNYTDKIQITDWKKKFDLGWNDLFWNEKALGDSKIDTAYLQFFKNMFLGDYLMNEDISEKDENIDLLRLNADFNPVSLFEKNKNFRDNITDYFEVLEYFSMTNLNAKINPLYNEIENINKFLFSKNVGLTWWHTTLYFAITRYIIENKNNLTYLNQWIRVISNLIYNTPIESPKLFKEAAQSILELLEKVGDLNVYEVIEKLNNTDIGFFNEKQKEEEIIKAQKIVNEPQNSWESTLIDLEKHNYFYGQVGFIFKLNESEEFTIFKENSLKAKQLFSEKIMKNPDYILFRSLLTYGNCFFKSGNTLTYPSNVRGTLRNRNENWRRFIDSKFNYVKNVIDETNLDEDIEQQLNNLIQNYDSTLTNRVKLIMNSELLKYPENNHIRVYDKGFYLLSKTRIYGFFKEVFTYDWYILNRIYCSNNSIEYVNGKGEDSNPGLFIKKINKKIIIDAKSLKYKFEEEDNLFDTVDEILKQNAYAMTN
;
A
#
# COMPACT_ATOMS: atom_id res chain seq x y z
N MET A 1 -20.17 31.20 -12.61
CA MET A 1 -19.92 30.08 -11.68
C MET A 1 -21.25 29.40 -11.40
N LYS A 2 -21.46 28.15 -11.85
CA LYS A 2 -22.66 27.38 -11.45
C LYS A 2 -22.49 27.02 -9.97
N LYS A 3 -23.49 27.31 -9.13
CA LYS A 3 -23.49 27.00 -7.69
C LYS A 3 -23.42 25.47 -7.56
N THR A 4 -22.45 24.92 -6.83
CA THR A 4 -22.32 23.45 -6.61
C THR A 4 -23.11 22.97 -5.40
N LEU A 5 -23.39 23.87 -4.45
CA LEU A 5 -24.15 23.62 -3.22
C LEU A 5 -25.62 24.03 -3.39
N TYR A 6 -26.52 23.07 -3.23
CA TYR A 6 -27.97 23.26 -3.31
C TYR A 6 -28.64 22.97 -1.97
N THR A 7 -29.80 23.58 -1.75
CA THR A 7 -30.74 23.20 -0.70
C THR A 7 -31.94 22.48 -1.31
N PHE A 8 -32.67 21.70 -0.52
CA PHE A 8 -33.93 21.10 -0.98
C PHE A 8 -34.93 22.17 -1.45
N TRP A 9 -35.05 23.27 -0.71
CA TRP A 9 -35.97 24.36 -1.05
C TRP A 9 -35.60 25.04 -2.37
N HIS A 10 -34.31 25.22 -2.63
CA HIS A 10 -33.84 25.76 -3.90
C HIS A 10 -34.20 24.81 -5.05
N LEU A 11 -33.88 23.51 -4.90
CA LEU A 11 -34.10 22.50 -5.94
C LEU A 11 -35.59 22.35 -6.32
N ILE A 12 -36.50 22.29 -5.35
CA ILE A 12 -37.94 22.11 -5.61
C ILE A 12 -38.63 23.36 -6.18
N ASN A 13 -38.04 24.55 -5.97
CA ASN A 13 -38.51 25.77 -6.59
C ASN A 13 -38.10 25.87 -8.07
N GLU A 14 -36.95 25.31 -8.43
CA GLU A 14 -36.48 25.27 -9.82
C GLU A 14 -37.14 24.19 -10.67
N CYS A 15 -37.44 23.03 -10.10
CA CYS A 15 -37.90 21.88 -10.87
C CYS A 15 -38.90 20.99 -10.10
N THR A 16 -39.64 20.17 -10.85
CA THR A 16 -40.41 19.06 -10.28
C THR A 16 -39.45 17.91 -9.96
N ILE A 17 -39.44 17.44 -8.72
CA ILE A 17 -38.59 16.31 -8.31
C ILE A 17 -39.41 15.03 -8.44
N GLN A 18 -38.99 14.12 -9.31
CA GLN A 18 -39.72 12.88 -9.59
C GLN A 18 -38.85 11.64 -9.31
N ILE A 19 -39.14 10.94 -8.22
CA ILE A 19 -38.45 9.68 -7.89
C ILE A 19 -38.81 8.61 -8.94
N PRO A 20 -37.82 8.04 -9.68
CA PRO A 20 -38.09 7.18 -10.82
C PRO A 20 -38.48 5.75 -10.44
N THR A 21 -39.07 5.04 -11.42
CA THR A 21 -39.61 3.67 -11.27
C THR A 21 -38.57 2.62 -10.87
N ILE A 22 -37.33 2.76 -11.35
CA ILE A 22 -36.27 1.75 -11.15
C ILE A 22 -35.73 1.72 -9.71
N GLN A 23 -36.21 2.63 -8.85
CA GLN A 23 -35.65 2.85 -7.53
C GLN A 23 -36.40 2.13 -6.41
N ARG A 24 -35.67 1.81 -5.33
CA ARG A 24 -36.18 1.04 -4.17
C ARG A 24 -37.23 1.82 -3.39
N ASP A 25 -37.98 1.12 -2.53
CA ASP A 25 -38.97 1.73 -1.63
C ASP A 25 -38.28 2.74 -0.71
N TYR A 26 -39.04 3.68 -0.15
CA TYR A 26 -38.52 4.44 1.00
C TYR A 26 -38.36 3.47 2.18
N THR A 27 -37.13 3.25 2.66
CA THR A 27 -36.83 2.17 3.61
C THR A 27 -36.54 2.64 5.02
N TYR A 28 -36.44 3.94 5.25
CA TYR A 28 -36.04 4.55 6.53
C TYR A 28 -37.01 4.32 7.70
N GLY A 29 -38.19 3.73 7.47
CA GLY A 29 -39.07 3.25 8.53
C GLY A 29 -39.05 1.74 8.79
N ARG A 30 -38.23 0.97 8.05
CA ARG A 30 -38.06 -0.49 8.27
C ARG A 30 -37.14 -0.74 9.46
N GLU A 31 -37.36 -1.84 10.19
CA GLU A 31 -36.63 -2.14 11.44
C GLU A 31 -35.10 -1.97 11.35
N GLY A 32 -34.46 -2.48 10.29
CA GLY A 32 -33.02 -2.37 10.11
C GLY A 32 -32.48 -0.99 9.71
N ALA A 33 -33.35 0.00 9.45
CA ALA A 33 -32.98 1.34 9.03
C ALA A 33 -33.50 2.46 9.95
N LYS A 34 -34.27 2.11 11.00
CA LYS A 34 -34.82 3.09 11.97
C LYS A 34 -33.73 3.88 12.68
N GLU A 35 -32.64 3.23 13.08
CA GLU A 35 -31.53 3.92 13.77
C GLU A 35 -30.84 4.95 12.87
N ILE A 36 -30.73 4.65 11.57
CA ILE A 36 -30.12 5.55 10.58
C ILE A 36 -31.01 6.78 10.37
N SER A 37 -32.33 6.57 10.23
CA SER A 37 -33.27 7.67 10.02
C SER A 37 -33.41 8.55 11.26
N THR A 38 -33.50 7.97 12.47
CA THR A 38 -33.48 8.71 13.74
C THR A 38 -32.23 9.57 13.88
N LYS A 39 -31.04 9.05 13.55
CA LYS A 39 -29.78 9.82 13.59
C LYS A 39 -29.74 10.95 12.56
N LEU A 40 -30.23 10.71 11.35
CA LEU A 40 -30.31 11.73 10.30
C LEU A 40 -31.27 12.86 10.69
N ILE A 41 -32.48 12.52 11.16
CA ILE A 41 -33.47 13.48 11.65
C ILE A 41 -32.88 14.28 12.81
N ASN A 42 -32.24 13.63 13.78
CA ASN A 42 -31.61 14.31 14.91
C ASN A 42 -30.55 15.31 14.46
N SER A 43 -29.69 14.93 13.50
CA SER A 43 -28.64 15.81 12.96
C SER A 43 -29.24 17.02 12.25
N ILE A 44 -30.29 16.80 11.45
CA ILE A 44 -31.02 17.87 10.76
C ILE A 44 -31.66 18.82 11.78
N LEU A 45 -32.42 18.30 12.73
CA LEU A 45 -33.13 19.12 13.71
C LEU A 45 -32.19 19.86 14.66
N GLN A 46 -31.05 19.27 15.02
CA GLN A 46 -30.01 19.93 15.82
C GLN A 46 -29.41 21.13 15.07
N SER A 47 -29.22 21.04 13.75
CA SER A 47 -28.75 22.17 12.94
C SER A 47 -29.74 23.35 12.93
N LEU A 48 -31.04 23.08 13.16
CA LEU A 48 -32.08 24.10 13.21
C LEU A 48 -32.19 24.81 14.58
N GLN A 49 -31.59 24.28 15.65
CA GLN A 49 -31.65 24.89 16.99
C GLN A 49 -30.58 25.96 17.24
N GLY A 50 -29.36 25.79 16.71
CA GLY A 50 -28.23 26.68 16.97
C GLY A 50 -28.14 27.89 16.04
N GLU A 51 -27.39 28.91 16.46
CA GLU A 51 -26.85 29.94 15.55
C GLU A 51 -25.51 29.43 14.99
N GLY A 52 -25.40 29.27 13.67
CA GLY A 52 -24.13 28.97 12.98
C GLY A 52 -23.84 27.51 12.60
N ASN A 53 -24.73 26.55 12.87
CA ASN A 53 -24.52 25.15 12.50
C ASN A 53 -25.11 24.82 11.12
N SER A 54 -24.33 24.96 10.05
CA SER A 54 -24.71 24.44 8.72
C SER A 54 -24.49 22.92 8.65
N LEU A 55 -25.47 22.18 8.16
CA LEU A 55 -25.36 20.75 7.86
C LEU A 55 -25.17 20.55 6.37
N HIS A 56 -24.03 20.00 5.99
CA HIS A 56 -23.81 19.51 4.64
C HIS A 56 -24.19 18.03 4.57
N LEU A 57 -25.17 17.71 3.73
CA LEU A 57 -25.54 16.36 3.36
C LEU A 57 -24.72 15.94 2.13
N ASP A 58 -24.35 14.66 2.06
CA ASP A 58 -23.68 14.09 0.89
C ASP A 58 -24.43 14.36 -0.43
N PHE A 59 -23.77 14.06 -1.54
CA PHE A 59 -24.20 14.25 -2.91
C PHE A 59 -25.67 13.88 -3.21
N VAL A 60 -26.32 14.74 -4.00
CA VAL A 60 -27.58 14.46 -4.72
C VAL A 60 -27.31 14.67 -6.21
N TYR A 61 -27.56 13.66 -7.02
CA TYR A 61 -27.36 13.78 -8.45
C TYR A 61 -28.44 13.07 -9.25
N GLY A 62 -28.70 13.61 -10.44
CA GLY A 62 -29.78 13.12 -11.29
C GLY A 62 -29.84 13.82 -12.63
N LYS A 63 -30.87 13.52 -13.41
CA LYS A 63 -31.08 14.06 -14.76
C LYS A 63 -32.18 15.12 -14.75
N LYS A 64 -32.01 16.25 -15.45
CA LYS A 64 -33.07 17.26 -15.61
C LYS A 64 -33.73 17.13 -16.99
N VAL A 65 -34.89 16.47 -17.01
CA VAL A 65 -35.68 16.28 -18.23
C VAL A 65 -36.55 17.51 -18.51
N GLY A 66 -36.59 17.95 -19.77
CA GLY A 66 -37.44 19.07 -20.23
C GLY A 66 -36.74 20.42 -20.35
N ILE A 67 -35.42 20.49 -20.10
CA ILE A 67 -34.62 21.72 -20.30
C ILE A 67 -34.70 22.19 -21.76
N GLU A 68 -34.54 21.29 -22.73
CA GLU A 68 -34.54 21.61 -24.16
C GLU A 68 -35.86 22.25 -24.61
N ASN A 69 -37.00 21.68 -24.16
CA ASN A 69 -38.33 22.21 -24.45
C ASN A 69 -38.54 23.60 -23.83
N PHE A 70 -38.04 23.83 -22.62
CA PHE A 70 -38.09 25.15 -21.96
C PHE A 70 -37.25 26.19 -22.72
N THR A 71 -36.00 25.86 -23.08
CA THR A 71 -35.14 26.75 -23.89
C THR A 71 -35.71 27.03 -25.28
N ALA A 72 -36.38 26.06 -25.90
CA ALA A 72 -37.07 26.25 -27.18
C ALA A 72 -38.30 27.17 -27.03
N LEU A 73 -39.06 27.03 -25.94
CA LEU A 73 -40.19 27.90 -25.62
C LEU A 73 -39.76 29.34 -25.34
N GLU A 74 -38.69 29.56 -24.58
CA GLU A 74 -38.14 30.92 -24.36
C GLU A 74 -37.65 31.56 -25.65
N ARG A 75 -36.96 30.81 -26.51
CA ARG A 75 -36.56 31.30 -27.84
C ARG A 75 -37.77 31.65 -28.70
N ASN A 76 -38.81 30.82 -28.70
CA ASN A 76 -40.03 31.07 -29.46
C ASN A 76 -40.77 32.29 -28.93
N LYS A 77 -40.87 32.46 -27.61
CA LYS A 77 -41.46 33.66 -26.98
C LYS A 77 -40.68 34.92 -27.36
N SER A 78 -39.35 34.91 -27.20
CA SER A 78 -38.49 36.03 -27.60
C SER A 78 -38.59 36.35 -29.10
N SER A 79 -38.74 35.32 -29.95
CA SER A 79 -38.91 35.51 -31.39
C SER A 79 -40.26 36.14 -31.72
N ILE A 80 -41.34 35.71 -31.05
CA ILE A 80 -42.68 36.30 -31.18
C ILE A 80 -42.66 37.76 -30.70
N ASP A 81 -42.05 38.06 -29.55
CA ASP A 81 -41.94 39.42 -29.03
C ASP A 81 -41.15 40.32 -29.99
N THR A 82 -40.07 39.80 -30.59
CA THR A 82 -39.28 40.53 -31.61
C THR A 82 -40.07 40.79 -32.89
N LEU A 83 -40.87 39.81 -33.33
CA LEU A 83 -41.75 39.95 -34.49
C LEU A 83 -42.88 40.95 -34.24
N LEU A 84 -43.51 40.91 -33.06
CA LEU A 84 -44.54 41.87 -32.65
C LEU A 84 -43.98 43.28 -32.57
N LEU A 85 -42.76 43.43 -32.02
CA LEU A 85 -42.07 44.73 -31.97
C LEU A 85 -41.76 45.25 -33.39
N SER A 86 -41.31 44.38 -34.29
CA SER A 86 -41.03 44.73 -35.69
C SER A 86 -42.30 45.12 -36.45
N LEU A 87 -43.40 44.38 -36.25
CA LEU A 87 -44.71 44.68 -36.82
C LEU A 87 -45.27 46.00 -36.30
N LYS A 88 -45.12 46.28 -35.00
CA LYS A 88 -45.51 47.54 -34.39
C LYS A 88 -44.75 48.72 -35.00
N ASN A 89 -43.43 48.61 -35.10
CA ASN A 89 -42.59 49.63 -35.73
C ASN A 89 -42.96 49.87 -37.21
N TYR A 90 -43.29 48.80 -37.96
CA TYR A 90 -43.71 48.91 -39.35
C TYR A 90 -45.10 49.56 -39.49
N ALA A 91 -46.04 49.21 -38.61
CA ALA A 91 -47.38 49.79 -38.59
C ALA A 91 -47.36 51.28 -38.19
N GLU A 92 -46.49 51.66 -37.24
CA GLU A 92 -46.23 53.06 -36.87
C GLU A 92 -45.71 53.86 -38.07
N ASN A 93 -44.78 53.31 -38.85
CA ASN A 93 -44.30 53.96 -40.08
C ASN A 93 -45.38 54.14 -41.18
N LEU A 94 -46.46 53.36 -41.12
CA LEU A 94 -47.59 53.45 -42.05
C LEU A 94 -48.79 54.21 -41.47
N ASN A 95 -48.68 54.80 -40.26
CA ASN A 95 -49.78 55.43 -39.51
C ASN A 95 -50.99 54.51 -39.27
N ILE A 96 -50.78 53.20 -39.12
CA ILE A 96 -51.82 52.23 -38.81
C ILE A 96 -51.71 51.83 -37.33
N ALA A 97 -52.78 52.03 -36.56
CA ALA A 97 -52.84 51.55 -35.17
C ALA A 97 -53.11 50.04 -35.14
N VAL A 98 -52.23 49.26 -34.52
CA VAL A 98 -52.39 47.81 -34.37
C VAL A 98 -52.25 47.45 -32.88
N ASP A 99 -53.29 46.81 -32.34
CA ASP A 99 -53.28 46.22 -31.00
C ASP A 99 -53.14 44.69 -31.10
N PHE A 100 -52.24 44.13 -30.31
CA PHE A 100 -52.02 42.69 -30.22
C PHE A 100 -52.54 42.18 -28.88
N ASN A 101 -53.29 41.08 -28.90
CA ASN A 101 -53.69 40.37 -27.69
C ASN A 101 -53.18 38.93 -27.77
N THR A 102 -52.23 38.57 -26.91
CA THR A 102 -51.69 37.22 -26.82
C THR A 102 -52.36 36.47 -25.67
N GLN A 103 -53.12 35.42 -25.98
CA GLN A 103 -53.62 34.50 -24.96
C GLN A 103 -52.64 33.35 -24.76
N GLN A 104 -52.17 33.16 -23.52
CA GLN A 104 -51.48 31.93 -23.12
C GLN A 104 -52.46 30.75 -23.20
N LYS A 105 -52.14 29.77 -24.03
CA LYS A 105 -52.86 28.49 -24.04
C LYS A 105 -52.64 27.81 -22.69
N GLN A 106 -53.71 27.54 -21.92
CA GLN A 106 -53.59 26.83 -20.65
C GLN A 106 -53.13 25.38 -20.83
N SER A 107 -51.90 25.14 -20.35
CA SER A 107 -51.23 23.92 -19.83
C SER A 107 -51.40 22.56 -20.53
N SER A 108 -50.26 21.92 -20.89
CA SER A 108 -49.97 20.54 -20.43
C SER A 108 -48.50 20.14 -20.67
N ALA A 109 -47.85 19.66 -19.60
CA ALA A 109 -46.59 18.89 -19.52
C ALA A 109 -45.25 19.49 -20.05
N ALA A 110 -45.23 20.38 -21.04
CA ALA A 110 -44.00 20.78 -21.73
C ALA A 110 -43.17 21.89 -21.03
N GLU A 111 -43.74 22.60 -20.06
CA GLU A 111 -43.11 23.78 -19.41
C GLU A 111 -42.34 23.46 -18.12
N VAL A 112 -42.42 22.24 -17.60
CA VAL A 112 -41.92 21.92 -16.25
C VAL A 112 -40.65 21.09 -16.34
N ILE A 113 -39.51 21.73 -16.06
CA ILE A 113 -38.23 21.03 -15.85
C ILE A 113 -38.44 20.01 -14.73
N THR A 114 -38.17 18.74 -15.01
CA THR A 114 -38.35 17.63 -14.09
C THR A 114 -37.00 17.02 -13.76
N PHE A 115 -36.59 17.13 -12.50
CA PHE A 115 -35.40 16.46 -11.99
C PHE A 115 -35.75 15.03 -11.56
N ILE A 116 -35.03 14.07 -12.13
CA ILE A 116 -35.12 12.66 -11.81
C ILE A 116 -33.86 12.28 -11.03
N PRO A 117 -33.92 12.18 -9.69
CA PRO A 117 -32.76 11.79 -8.90
C PRO A 117 -32.37 10.35 -9.23
N LEU A 118 -31.06 10.16 -9.45
CA LEU A 118 -30.44 8.86 -9.64
C LEU A 118 -29.82 8.35 -8.33
N ASP A 119 -29.39 9.26 -7.44
CA ASP A 119 -29.05 8.99 -6.04
C ASP A 119 -29.55 10.13 -5.13
N GLY A 120 -29.60 9.89 -3.81
CA GLY A 120 -30.05 10.87 -2.82
C GLY A 120 -31.55 10.84 -2.53
N GLN A 121 -32.30 9.95 -3.16
CA GLN A 121 -33.76 9.82 -3.00
C GLN A 121 -34.25 9.65 -1.55
N GLN A 122 -33.59 8.85 -0.71
CA GLN A 122 -34.02 8.67 0.69
C GLN A 122 -33.82 9.97 1.47
N ARG A 123 -32.72 10.69 1.21
CA ARG A 123 -32.43 12.01 1.79
C ARG A 123 -33.45 13.04 1.33
N LEU A 124 -33.74 13.10 0.02
CA LEU A 124 -34.74 14.00 -0.55
C LEU A 124 -36.15 13.73 -0.01
N THR A 125 -36.56 12.46 0.13
CA THR A 125 -37.85 12.11 0.75
C THR A 125 -37.88 12.50 2.23
N THR A 126 -36.79 12.29 2.98
CA THR A 126 -36.71 12.72 4.39
C THR A 126 -36.82 14.24 4.52
N LEU A 127 -36.10 14.99 3.69
CA LEU A 127 -36.17 16.45 3.65
C LEU A 127 -37.58 16.91 3.29
N PHE A 128 -38.19 16.33 2.25
CA PHE A 128 -39.58 16.61 1.90
C PHE A 128 -40.52 16.46 3.10
N LEU A 129 -40.41 15.38 3.87
CA LEU A 129 -41.26 15.13 5.05
C LEU A 129 -41.04 16.18 6.15
N ILE A 130 -39.81 16.64 6.38
CA ILE A 130 -39.50 17.71 7.35
C ILE A 130 -40.09 19.04 6.89
N TYR A 131 -39.93 19.40 5.61
CA TYR A 131 -40.51 20.64 5.07
C TYR A 131 -42.04 20.60 5.11
N TRP A 132 -42.64 19.46 4.77
CA TRP A 132 -44.09 19.27 4.89
C TRP A 132 -44.57 19.39 6.34
N TYR A 133 -43.87 18.76 7.28
CA TYR A 133 -44.20 18.81 8.71
C TYR A 133 -44.23 20.26 9.21
N ILE A 134 -43.24 21.08 8.88
CA ILE A 134 -43.21 22.49 9.31
C ILE A 134 -44.28 23.31 8.58
N ALA A 135 -44.47 23.11 7.26
CA ALA A 135 -45.47 23.83 6.48
C ALA A 135 -46.91 23.54 6.94
N ASN A 136 -47.22 22.29 7.31
CA ASN A 136 -48.51 21.93 7.88
C ASN A 136 -48.72 22.56 9.27
N PHE A 137 -47.67 22.70 10.09
CA PHE A 137 -47.73 23.35 11.40
C PHE A 137 -48.05 24.85 11.25
N LEU A 138 -47.40 25.49 10.29
CA LEU A 138 -47.59 26.91 9.98
C LEU A 138 -48.88 27.19 9.21
N LYS A 139 -49.63 26.16 8.79
CA LYS A 139 -50.80 26.26 7.91
C LYS A 139 -50.51 27.04 6.62
N ASP A 140 -49.29 26.90 6.10
CA ASP A 140 -48.81 27.63 4.93
C ASP A 140 -49.24 26.92 3.63
N LYS A 141 -50.31 27.46 3.01
CA LYS A 141 -50.89 26.92 1.77
C LYS A 141 -49.97 27.06 0.57
N GLU A 142 -49.20 28.15 0.47
CA GLU A 142 -48.31 28.38 -0.66
C GLU A 142 -47.12 27.41 -0.63
N SER A 143 -46.55 27.19 0.55
CA SER A 143 -45.46 26.22 0.71
C SER A 143 -45.92 24.78 0.46
N LYS A 144 -47.13 24.40 0.91
CA LYS A 144 -47.74 23.10 0.53
C LYS A 144 -47.91 22.95 -0.98
N ARG A 145 -48.31 24.02 -1.68
CA ARG A 145 -48.43 24.03 -3.15
C ARG A 145 -47.08 23.82 -3.85
N ILE A 146 -45.99 24.39 -3.34
CA ILE A 146 -44.64 24.12 -3.86
C ILE A 146 -44.24 22.66 -3.63
N LEU A 147 -44.53 22.11 -2.45
CA LEU A 147 -44.22 20.73 -2.09
C LEU A 147 -44.95 19.69 -2.98
N GLN A 148 -46.08 20.03 -3.61
CA GLN A 148 -46.75 19.17 -4.60
C GLN A 148 -45.87 18.83 -5.82
N ARG A 149 -44.77 19.56 -6.02
CA ARG A 149 -43.76 19.29 -7.06
C ARG A 149 -42.86 18.09 -6.74
N PHE A 150 -42.93 17.51 -5.54
CA PHE A 150 -42.23 16.28 -5.19
C PHE A 150 -43.14 15.06 -5.40
N LYS A 151 -42.76 14.13 -6.29
CA LYS A 151 -43.64 13.02 -6.73
C LYS A 151 -42.88 11.69 -6.89
N TYR A 152 -43.61 10.57 -6.76
CA TYR A 152 -43.16 9.25 -7.22
C TYR A 152 -43.75 8.95 -8.60
N ALA A 153 -42.96 8.41 -9.53
CA ALA A 153 -43.35 8.24 -10.93
C ALA A 153 -44.47 7.18 -11.14
N THR A 154 -44.28 5.97 -10.61
CA THR A 154 -45.08 4.78 -10.93
C THR A 154 -45.67 4.05 -9.72
N ARG A 155 -45.27 4.43 -8.50
CA ARG A 155 -45.93 3.97 -7.27
C ARG A 155 -47.22 4.77 -7.05
N SER A 156 -48.32 4.33 -7.66
CA SER A 156 -49.63 5.01 -7.57
C SER A 156 -50.03 5.30 -6.13
N SER A 157 -49.89 4.33 -5.24
CA SER A 157 -50.19 4.47 -3.81
C SER A 157 -49.33 5.55 -3.11
N SER A 158 -47.99 5.48 -3.20
CA SER A 158 -47.13 6.50 -2.59
C SER A 158 -47.30 7.89 -3.22
N LYS A 159 -47.55 7.96 -4.53
CA LYS A 159 -47.82 9.22 -5.24
C LYS A 159 -49.11 9.88 -4.75
N GLU A 160 -50.20 9.10 -4.68
CA GLU A 160 -51.49 9.57 -4.18
C GLU A 160 -51.39 10.01 -2.71
N PHE A 161 -50.65 9.26 -1.87
CA PHE A 161 -50.42 9.64 -0.48
C PHE A 161 -49.71 10.99 -0.34
N LEU A 162 -48.67 11.25 -1.14
CA LEU A 162 -47.99 12.56 -1.12
C LEU A 162 -48.89 13.70 -1.61
N GLN A 163 -49.75 13.44 -2.60
CA GLN A 163 -50.74 14.42 -3.05
C GLN A 163 -51.76 14.73 -1.95
N PHE A 164 -52.21 13.71 -1.23
CA PHE A 164 -53.07 13.85 -0.07
C PHE A 164 -52.41 14.68 1.05
N LEU A 165 -51.15 14.40 1.40
CA LEU A 165 -50.42 15.19 2.41
C LEU A 165 -50.28 16.66 2.00
N THR A 166 -49.99 16.93 0.72
CA THR A 166 -49.70 18.28 0.21
C THR A 166 -50.94 19.03 -0.29
N HIS A 167 -52.14 18.46 -0.15
CA HIS A 167 -53.37 19.15 -0.50
C HIS A 167 -53.62 20.32 0.45
N TYR A 168 -54.04 21.47 -0.07
CA TYR A 168 -54.11 22.72 0.72
C TYR A 168 -55.31 22.75 1.69
N GLU A 169 -56.32 21.91 1.47
CA GLU A 169 -57.49 21.76 2.36
C GLU A 169 -57.19 20.82 3.52
N ASN A 170 -56.25 19.88 3.35
CA ASN A 170 -55.86 18.91 4.36
C ASN A 170 -54.95 19.57 5.40
N CYS A 171 -55.48 19.77 6.61
CA CYS A 171 -54.74 20.29 7.76
C CYS A 171 -54.78 19.25 8.88
N PHE A 172 -53.62 18.86 9.37
CA PHE A 172 -53.48 17.89 10.45
C PHE A 172 -52.99 18.58 11.71
N ASP A 173 -53.66 18.35 12.84
CA ASP A 173 -53.26 18.87 14.15
C ASP A 173 -52.14 17.99 14.77
N TYR A 174 -51.37 18.59 15.70
CA TYR A 174 -50.03 18.13 16.12
C TYR A 174 -49.93 17.62 17.56
N ASP A 175 -51.03 17.24 18.23
CA ASP A 175 -50.93 16.73 19.60
C ASP A 175 -49.93 15.55 19.65
N CYS A 176 -49.01 15.58 20.63
CA CYS A 176 -47.74 14.84 20.65
C CYS A 176 -47.82 13.30 20.46
N ASN A 177 -49.03 12.71 20.46
CA ASN A 177 -49.28 11.29 20.25
C ASN A 177 -50.25 10.97 19.10
N SER A 178 -50.83 11.95 18.39
CA SER A 178 -51.94 11.71 17.44
C SER A 178 -51.73 12.21 16.01
N LEU A 179 -50.56 12.77 15.61
CA LEU A 179 -50.37 13.23 14.22
C LEU A 179 -50.63 12.10 13.20
N ILE A 180 -50.11 10.90 13.47
CA ILE A 180 -50.32 9.74 12.59
C ILE A 180 -51.77 9.28 12.64
N ASP A 181 -52.41 9.31 13.80
CA ASP A 181 -53.83 8.97 13.95
C ASP A 181 -54.72 9.97 13.20
N ASN A 182 -54.39 11.27 13.24
CA ASN A 182 -55.09 12.33 12.50
C ASN A 182 -54.95 12.15 10.99
N ILE A 183 -53.77 11.73 10.53
CA ILE A 183 -53.53 11.41 9.12
C ILE A 183 -54.33 10.15 8.71
N GLN A 184 -54.32 9.10 9.53
CA GLN A 184 -54.96 7.82 9.22
C GLN A 184 -56.49 7.84 9.35
N ASN A 185 -57.05 8.69 10.22
CA ASN A 185 -58.48 8.85 10.44
C ASN A 185 -59.13 9.90 9.50
N HIS A 186 -58.36 10.56 8.64
CA HIS A 186 -58.88 11.53 7.68
C HIS A 186 -59.79 10.86 6.65
N GLU A 187 -60.88 11.54 6.23
CA GLU A 187 -61.87 10.97 5.30
C GLU A 187 -61.30 10.61 3.92
N GLU A 188 -60.32 11.38 3.44
CA GLU A 188 -59.57 11.11 2.21
C GLU A 188 -58.45 10.06 2.36
N PHE A 189 -58.27 9.46 3.55
CA PHE A 189 -57.23 8.47 3.77
C PHE A 189 -57.61 7.10 3.21
N PHE A 190 -56.89 6.63 2.18
CA PHE A 190 -57.18 5.33 1.59
C PHE A 190 -56.53 4.16 2.34
N SER A 191 -57.33 3.15 2.69
CA SER A 191 -56.87 1.93 3.37
C SER A 191 -55.78 1.15 2.63
N LYS A 192 -55.63 1.32 1.31
CA LYS A 192 -54.54 0.70 0.53
C LYS A 192 -53.16 1.24 0.93
N TRP A 193 -53.08 2.46 1.45
CA TRP A 193 -51.82 3.10 1.84
C TRP A 193 -51.16 2.41 3.04
N THR A 194 -51.93 1.77 3.92
CA THR A 194 -51.39 1.01 5.06
C THR A 194 -50.68 -0.27 4.64
N LYS A 195 -50.81 -0.68 3.37
CA LYS A 195 -50.13 -1.85 2.79
C LYS A 195 -48.91 -1.48 1.96
N ASP A 196 -48.67 -0.19 1.71
CA ASP A 196 -47.54 0.29 0.92
C ASP A 196 -46.30 0.49 1.81
N PRO A 197 -45.19 -0.24 1.60
CA PRO A 197 -43.99 -0.13 2.42
C PRO A 197 -43.36 1.26 2.46
N THR A 198 -43.51 2.04 1.37
CA THR A 198 -43.01 3.42 1.28
C THR A 198 -43.85 4.33 2.15
N VAL A 199 -45.18 4.21 2.09
CA VAL A 199 -46.11 5.01 2.91
C VAL A 199 -45.94 4.68 4.39
N LEU A 200 -45.86 3.40 4.76
CA LEU A 200 -45.56 2.98 6.13
C LEU A 200 -44.25 3.59 6.64
N SER A 201 -43.22 3.65 5.78
CA SER A 201 -41.94 4.26 6.15
C SER A 201 -42.03 5.79 6.28
N MET A 202 -42.84 6.46 5.45
CA MET A 202 -43.11 7.89 5.58
C MET A 202 -43.83 8.21 6.89
N LEU A 203 -44.87 7.45 7.24
CA LEU A 203 -45.61 7.60 8.50
C LEU A 203 -44.70 7.42 9.73
N PHE A 204 -43.84 6.39 9.72
CA PHE A 204 -42.86 6.21 10.79
C PHE A 204 -41.92 7.42 10.93
N VAL A 205 -41.39 7.92 9.81
CA VAL A 205 -40.48 9.07 9.82
C VAL A 205 -41.18 10.35 10.25
N LEU A 206 -42.44 10.57 9.86
CA LEU A 206 -43.25 11.70 10.34
C LEU A 206 -43.48 11.62 11.86
N ASN A 207 -43.73 10.44 12.40
CA ASN A 207 -43.87 10.24 13.83
C ASN A 207 -42.57 10.56 14.58
N GLU A 208 -41.44 10.11 14.03
CA GLU A 208 -40.11 10.38 14.59
C GLU A 208 -39.76 11.87 14.53
N ILE A 209 -40.10 12.56 13.43
CA ILE A 209 -39.98 14.01 13.30
C ILE A 209 -40.81 14.69 14.39
N ASN A 210 -42.09 14.34 14.54
CA ASN A 210 -42.98 14.92 15.56
C ASN A 210 -42.39 14.79 16.96
N LYS A 211 -42.01 13.57 17.33
CA LYS A 211 -41.40 13.27 18.62
C LYS A 211 -40.16 14.12 18.87
N GLN A 212 -39.22 14.18 17.91
CA GLN A 212 -37.99 14.94 18.10
C GLN A 212 -38.20 16.46 18.08
N PHE A 213 -39.19 16.98 17.35
CA PHE A 213 -39.56 18.40 17.39
C PHE A 213 -40.04 18.81 18.78
N ASP A 214 -40.91 18.00 19.38
CA ASP A 214 -41.42 18.20 20.73
C ASP A 214 -40.31 18.07 21.79
N GLU A 215 -39.52 16.99 21.74
CA GLU A 215 -38.40 16.76 22.68
C GLU A 215 -37.35 17.89 22.66
N LYS A 216 -37.15 18.51 21.49
CA LYS A 216 -36.16 19.56 21.26
C LYS A 216 -36.72 20.98 21.41
N ASN A 217 -38.01 21.16 21.65
CA ASN A 217 -38.67 22.48 21.72
C ASN A 217 -38.30 23.40 20.54
N ILE A 218 -38.33 22.88 19.31
CA ILE A 218 -37.96 23.64 18.12
C ILE A 218 -39.09 24.59 17.72
N GLU A 219 -38.81 25.89 17.61
CA GLU A 219 -39.80 26.88 17.17
C GLU A 219 -40.01 26.79 15.64
N PRO A 220 -41.23 26.45 15.15
CA PRO A 220 -41.42 26.14 13.73
C PRO A 220 -41.22 27.32 12.78
N LYS A 221 -41.44 28.57 13.19
CA LYS A 221 -41.23 29.74 12.31
C LYS A 221 -39.74 29.99 12.08
N ASP A 222 -38.90 29.84 13.10
CA ASP A 222 -37.46 29.97 13.03
C ASP A 222 -36.86 28.82 12.22
N ALA A 223 -37.28 27.59 12.48
CA ALA A 223 -36.91 26.43 11.67
C ALA A 223 -37.24 26.63 10.18
N TRP A 224 -38.43 27.17 9.87
CA TRP A 224 -38.82 27.48 8.49
C TRP A 224 -37.94 28.54 7.85
N LYS A 225 -37.64 29.63 8.58
CA LYS A 225 -36.75 30.71 8.11
C LYS A 225 -35.34 30.18 7.83
N LYS A 226 -34.82 29.31 8.69
CA LYS A 226 -33.52 28.65 8.56
C LYS A 226 -33.42 27.79 7.31
N LEU A 227 -34.44 26.94 7.09
CA LEU A 227 -34.50 26.04 5.93
C LEU A 227 -34.65 26.79 4.59
N THR A 228 -35.49 27.84 4.55
CA THR A 228 -35.87 28.49 3.30
C THR A 228 -35.00 29.69 2.93
N LYS A 229 -34.42 30.41 3.90
CA LYS A 229 -33.69 31.68 3.66
C LYS A 229 -32.21 31.64 4.03
N GLN A 230 -31.80 30.80 4.98
CA GLN A 230 -30.43 30.80 5.53
C GLN A 230 -29.57 29.63 5.04
N GLU A 231 -30.10 28.82 4.11
CA GLU A 231 -29.38 27.71 3.46
C GLU A 231 -28.65 26.77 4.44
N ILE A 232 -29.24 26.52 5.63
CA ILE A 232 -28.58 25.76 6.71
C ILE A 232 -28.33 24.31 6.33
N ILE A 233 -29.16 23.72 5.47
CA ILE A 233 -29.01 22.35 4.99
C ILE A 233 -28.67 22.37 3.51
N THR A 234 -27.42 22.03 3.20
CA THR A 234 -26.92 21.98 1.81
C THR A 234 -26.54 20.57 1.41
N PHE A 235 -26.47 20.30 0.11
CA PHE A 235 -25.83 19.13 -0.47
C PHE A 235 -25.13 19.51 -1.76
N ASP A 236 -24.10 18.76 -2.12
CA ASP A 236 -23.46 18.86 -3.42
C ASP A 236 -24.42 18.32 -4.50
N PHE A 237 -24.76 19.17 -5.47
CA PHE A 237 -25.70 18.83 -6.54
C PHE A 237 -24.99 18.65 -7.87
N PHE A 238 -25.20 17.48 -8.50
CA PHE A 238 -24.71 17.22 -9.85
C PHE A 238 -25.85 16.95 -10.82
N ASP A 239 -25.93 17.78 -11.86
CA ASP A 239 -26.77 17.54 -13.01
C ASP A 239 -26.02 16.64 -14.00
N LEU A 240 -26.54 15.45 -14.25
CA LEU A 240 -25.87 14.45 -15.09
C LEU A 240 -25.95 14.76 -16.57
N ASP A 241 -26.82 15.67 -16.99
CA ASP A 241 -26.83 16.18 -18.37
C ASP A 241 -25.56 16.98 -18.67
N ASP A 242 -24.88 17.53 -17.64
CA ASP A 242 -23.55 18.15 -17.79
C ASP A 242 -22.41 17.11 -17.96
N PHE A 243 -22.68 15.79 -17.83
CA PHE A 243 -21.65 14.74 -17.79
C PHE A 243 -21.75 13.63 -18.87
N GLU A 244 -22.73 13.64 -19.77
CA GLU A 244 -22.92 12.63 -20.86
C GLU A 244 -22.63 11.18 -20.40
N LEU A 245 -23.28 10.74 -19.33
CA LEU A 245 -23.17 9.37 -18.82
C LEU A 245 -24.19 8.47 -19.54
N THR A 246 -23.78 7.29 -20.01
CA THR A 246 -24.65 6.35 -20.72
C THR A 246 -25.56 5.57 -19.76
N ASP A 247 -26.79 5.30 -20.20
CA ASP A 247 -27.83 4.57 -19.45
C ASP A 247 -27.37 3.18 -18.94
N GLU A 248 -26.38 2.57 -19.60
CA GLU A 248 -25.85 1.26 -19.27
C GLU A 248 -25.00 1.23 -17.99
N LEU A 249 -24.25 2.31 -17.71
CA LEU A 249 -23.46 2.45 -16.47
C LEU A 249 -24.40 2.61 -15.26
N TYR A 250 -25.49 3.36 -15.45
CA TYR A 250 -26.52 3.60 -14.44
C TYR A 250 -27.32 2.33 -14.08
N LEU A 251 -27.66 1.50 -15.07
CA LEU A 251 -28.33 0.21 -14.85
C LEU A 251 -27.45 -0.73 -14.00
N LYS A 252 -26.13 -0.73 -14.23
CA LYS A 252 -25.16 -1.54 -13.47
C LYS A 252 -24.96 -1.02 -12.03
N MET A 253 -24.97 0.29 -11.81
CA MET A 253 -24.85 0.91 -10.48
C MET A 253 -26.05 0.63 -9.56
N ASN A 254 -27.28 0.70 -10.08
CA ASN A 254 -28.50 0.60 -9.24
C ASN A 254 -28.96 -0.83 -8.96
N ALA A 255 -28.56 -1.81 -9.76
CA ALA A 255 -28.91 -3.21 -9.54
C ALA A 255 -28.35 -3.77 -8.21
N ARG A 256 -27.27 -3.17 -7.66
CA ARG A 256 -26.53 -3.75 -6.52
C ARG A 256 -26.40 -2.88 -5.27
N GLY A 257 -26.67 -1.57 -5.34
CA GLY A 257 -26.59 -0.67 -4.17
C GLY A 257 -25.19 -0.53 -3.57
N LYS A 258 -24.13 -0.69 -4.38
CA LYS A 258 -22.73 -0.48 -3.98
C LYS A 258 -22.18 0.74 -4.73
N LYS A 259 -21.38 1.57 -4.05
CA LYS A 259 -20.64 2.68 -4.68
C LYS A 259 -19.72 2.10 -5.78
N LEU A 260 -19.55 2.82 -6.88
CA LEU A 260 -18.58 2.48 -7.93
C LEU A 260 -17.19 2.37 -7.31
N THR A 261 -16.44 1.35 -7.68
CA THR A 261 -15.05 1.23 -7.26
C THR A 261 -14.20 2.29 -7.97
N HIS A 262 -13.03 2.63 -7.41
CA HIS A 262 -12.09 3.53 -8.07
C HIS A 262 -11.64 3.01 -9.44
N PHE A 263 -11.58 1.68 -9.62
CA PHE A 263 -11.33 1.06 -10.90
C PHE A 263 -12.48 1.28 -11.89
N GLU A 264 -13.73 1.12 -11.47
CA GLU A 264 -14.89 1.38 -12.34
C GLU A 264 -14.97 2.86 -12.76
N ASN A 265 -14.64 3.78 -11.84
CA ASN A 265 -14.52 5.21 -12.15
C ASN A 265 -13.40 5.48 -13.18
N TYR A 266 -12.22 4.89 -12.98
CA TYR A 266 -11.09 4.98 -13.91
C TYR A 266 -11.45 4.42 -15.30
N LYS A 267 -12.07 3.25 -15.35
CA LYS A 267 -12.52 2.60 -16.58
C LYS A 267 -13.48 3.48 -17.38
N ALA A 268 -14.50 4.04 -16.72
CA ALA A 268 -15.48 4.91 -17.38
C ALA A 268 -14.81 6.17 -17.93
N TRP A 269 -13.94 6.81 -17.15
CA TRP A 269 -13.16 7.97 -17.57
C TRP A 269 -12.26 7.66 -18.78
N LEU A 270 -11.58 6.51 -18.77
CA LEU A 270 -10.66 6.11 -19.83
C LEU A 270 -11.40 5.85 -21.16
N GLN A 271 -12.52 5.14 -21.11
CA GLN A 271 -13.34 4.85 -22.29
C GLN A 271 -13.94 6.13 -22.90
N LYS A 272 -14.23 7.15 -22.07
CA LYS A 272 -14.72 8.44 -22.56
C LYS A 272 -13.62 9.26 -23.25
N ASN A 273 -12.46 9.39 -22.59
CA ASN A 273 -11.47 10.41 -22.97
C ASN A 273 -10.32 9.91 -23.84
N TYR A 274 -10.07 8.59 -23.90
CA TYR A 274 -8.88 8.02 -24.53
C TYR A 274 -9.17 6.96 -25.59
N THR A 275 -10.44 6.82 -26.03
CA THR A 275 -10.81 5.84 -27.08
C THR A 275 -9.96 5.96 -28.33
N ASP A 276 -9.70 7.19 -28.80
CA ASP A 276 -8.98 7.43 -30.06
C ASP A 276 -7.45 7.35 -29.91
N LYS A 277 -6.93 7.37 -28.68
CA LYS A 277 -5.49 7.29 -28.41
C LYS A 277 -4.98 5.85 -28.31
N ILE A 278 -5.81 4.93 -27.83
CA ILE A 278 -5.43 3.54 -27.64
C ILE A 278 -5.52 2.82 -28.99
N GLN A 279 -4.37 2.54 -29.59
CA GLN A 279 -4.27 1.97 -30.95
C GLN A 279 -4.42 0.44 -31.01
N ILE A 280 -4.79 -0.20 -29.90
CA ILE A 280 -4.96 -1.65 -29.82
C ILE A 280 -6.37 -2.04 -30.29
N THR A 281 -6.45 -2.97 -31.25
CA THR A 281 -7.71 -3.49 -31.76
C THR A 281 -8.53 -4.15 -30.66
N ASP A 282 -9.83 -3.82 -30.61
CA ASP A 282 -10.79 -4.34 -29.62
C ASP A 282 -10.39 -4.13 -28.15
N TRP A 283 -9.58 -3.11 -27.85
CA TRP A 283 -9.05 -2.88 -26.49
C TRP A 283 -10.15 -2.80 -25.43
N LYS A 284 -11.34 -2.25 -25.74
CA LYS A 284 -12.47 -2.19 -24.78
C LYS A 284 -12.94 -3.58 -24.35
N LYS A 285 -13.01 -4.51 -25.31
CA LYS A 285 -13.40 -5.90 -25.04
C LYS A 285 -12.28 -6.64 -24.30
N LYS A 286 -11.02 -6.40 -24.66
CA LYS A 286 -9.86 -6.98 -23.98
C LYS A 286 -9.73 -6.49 -22.55
N PHE A 287 -9.93 -5.19 -22.31
CA PHE A 287 -9.94 -4.58 -20.99
C PHE A 287 -10.95 -5.22 -20.04
N ASP A 288 -12.11 -5.59 -20.58
CA ASP A 288 -13.21 -6.18 -19.81
C ASP A 288 -13.06 -7.69 -19.57
N LEU A 289 -12.40 -8.39 -20.50
CA LEU A 289 -12.30 -9.85 -20.49
C LEU A 289 -10.84 -10.31 -20.50
N GLY A 290 -10.16 -10.24 -21.65
CA GLY A 290 -8.84 -10.87 -21.82
C GLY A 290 -7.76 -10.39 -20.84
N TRP A 291 -7.66 -9.09 -20.60
CA TRP A 291 -6.71 -8.53 -19.64
C TRP A 291 -7.17 -8.66 -18.19
N ASN A 292 -8.49 -8.81 -17.97
CA ASN A 292 -9.06 -9.06 -16.65
C ASN A 292 -8.52 -10.38 -16.06
N ASP A 293 -8.38 -11.40 -16.91
CA ASP A 293 -7.87 -12.73 -16.54
C ASP A 293 -6.44 -12.69 -15.99
N LEU A 294 -5.59 -11.76 -16.44
CA LEU A 294 -4.22 -11.59 -15.93
C LEU A 294 -4.20 -11.30 -14.43
N PHE A 295 -5.11 -10.46 -13.96
CA PHE A 295 -5.26 -10.11 -12.54
C PHE A 295 -6.05 -11.17 -11.78
N TRP A 296 -7.03 -11.80 -12.44
CA TRP A 296 -7.83 -12.84 -11.83
C TRP A 296 -7.01 -14.09 -11.47
N ASN A 297 -6.04 -14.44 -12.31
CA ASN A 297 -5.18 -15.60 -12.10
C ASN A 297 -4.19 -15.40 -10.94
N GLU A 298 -3.82 -14.14 -10.65
CA GLU A 298 -2.80 -13.80 -9.65
C GLU A 298 -3.39 -13.28 -8.32
N LYS A 299 -4.72 -13.32 -8.16
CA LYS A 299 -5.37 -12.90 -6.93
C LYS A 299 -5.12 -13.88 -5.78
N ALA A 300 -5.04 -13.36 -4.56
CA ALA A 300 -4.90 -14.20 -3.37
C ALA A 300 -6.10 -15.16 -3.21
N LEU A 301 -5.82 -16.37 -2.71
CA LEU A 301 -6.86 -17.35 -2.38
C LEU A 301 -7.85 -16.74 -1.38
N GLY A 302 -9.13 -16.70 -1.75
CA GLY A 302 -10.20 -16.11 -0.95
C GLY A 302 -10.57 -14.68 -1.34
N ASP A 303 -9.80 -14.01 -2.21
CA ASP A 303 -10.21 -12.71 -2.74
C ASP A 303 -11.23 -12.86 -3.88
N SER A 304 -12.29 -12.05 -3.80
CA SER A 304 -13.41 -12.05 -4.75
C SER A 304 -13.39 -10.86 -5.70
N LYS A 305 -12.41 -9.95 -5.55
CA LYS A 305 -12.27 -8.75 -6.37
C LYS A 305 -10.83 -8.57 -6.84
N ILE A 306 -10.68 -7.92 -7.98
CA ILE A 306 -9.38 -7.62 -8.60
C ILE A 306 -9.19 -6.13 -8.91
N ASP A 307 -10.25 -5.33 -8.78
CA ASP A 307 -10.30 -3.90 -9.08
C ASP A 307 -9.09 -3.13 -8.53
N THR A 308 -8.72 -3.42 -7.28
CA THR A 308 -7.57 -2.77 -6.65
C THR A 308 -6.25 -3.17 -7.30
N ALA A 309 -6.04 -4.45 -7.63
CA ALA A 309 -4.82 -4.90 -8.31
C ALA A 309 -4.73 -4.29 -9.73
N TYR A 310 -5.86 -4.29 -10.45
CA TYR A 310 -5.95 -3.75 -11.80
C TYR A 310 -5.68 -2.24 -11.82
N LEU A 311 -6.29 -1.47 -10.91
CA LEU A 311 -5.99 -0.05 -10.80
C LEU A 311 -4.54 0.20 -10.36
N GLN A 312 -4.00 -0.63 -9.46
CA GLN A 312 -2.63 -0.48 -8.98
C GLN A 312 -1.58 -0.72 -10.08
N PHE A 313 -1.85 -1.58 -11.06
CA PHE A 313 -1.02 -1.71 -12.26
C PHE A 313 -0.83 -0.35 -12.95
N PHE A 314 -1.93 0.35 -13.28
CA PHE A 314 -1.84 1.67 -13.92
C PHE A 314 -1.19 2.72 -13.02
N LYS A 315 -1.44 2.68 -11.70
CA LYS A 315 -0.78 3.56 -10.74
C LYS A 315 0.74 3.33 -10.71
N ASN A 316 1.20 2.08 -10.78
CA ASN A 316 2.63 1.73 -10.76
C ASN A 316 3.32 2.12 -12.08
N MET A 317 2.69 1.87 -13.22
CA MET A 317 3.17 2.33 -14.53
C MET A 317 3.33 3.86 -14.55
N PHE A 318 2.27 4.56 -14.13
CA PHE A 318 2.29 6.02 -14.05
C PHE A 318 3.29 6.54 -13.02
N LEU A 319 3.46 5.88 -11.87
CA LEU A 319 4.41 6.30 -10.85
C LEU A 319 5.84 6.38 -11.40
N GLY A 320 6.26 5.39 -12.20
CA GLY A 320 7.57 5.43 -12.85
C GLY A 320 7.74 6.64 -13.77
N ASP A 321 6.72 6.93 -14.58
CA ASP A 321 6.73 8.10 -15.48
C ASP A 321 6.63 9.43 -14.77
N TYR A 322 5.86 9.45 -13.69
CA TYR A 322 5.72 10.61 -12.84
C TYR A 322 7.07 10.95 -12.22
N LEU A 323 7.79 9.94 -11.69
CA LEU A 323 9.09 10.08 -11.05
C LEU A 323 10.24 10.50 -11.99
N MET A 324 10.10 10.24 -13.29
CA MET A 324 11.10 10.63 -14.28
C MET A 324 11.08 12.13 -14.63
N ASN A 325 10.03 12.88 -14.25
CA ASN A 325 9.97 14.32 -14.51
C ASN A 325 11.00 15.13 -13.72
N GLU A 326 11.45 16.24 -14.29
CA GLU A 326 12.32 17.21 -13.64
C GLU A 326 11.49 18.07 -12.66
N ASP A 327 12.02 18.29 -11.45
CA ASP A 327 11.39 18.93 -10.27
C ASP A 327 10.37 18.11 -9.43
N ILE A 328 10.81 16.98 -8.86
CA ILE A 328 10.02 16.24 -7.85
C ILE A 328 10.64 16.43 -6.48
N SER A 329 9.84 16.94 -5.54
CA SER A 329 10.23 17.05 -4.13
C SER A 329 10.25 15.67 -3.47
N GLU A 330 11.18 15.42 -2.55
CA GLU A 330 11.22 14.18 -1.75
C GLU A 330 9.95 13.94 -0.92
N LYS A 331 9.10 14.98 -0.73
CA LYS A 331 7.85 14.93 0.04
C LYS A 331 6.61 15.22 -0.81
N ASP A 332 6.58 14.72 -2.04
CA ASP A 332 5.38 14.85 -2.87
C ASP A 332 4.28 13.88 -2.40
N GLU A 333 3.17 14.43 -1.89
CA GLU A 333 2.02 13.65 -1.42
C GLU A 333 1.43 12.75 -2.52
N ASN A 334 1.57 13.10 -3.80
CA ASN A 334 1.08 12.28 -4.90
C ASN A 334 1.83 10.95 -5.01
N ILE A 335 3.12 10.91 -4.64
CA ILE A 335 3.91 9.66 -4.62
C ILE A 335 3.29 8.69 -3.62
N ASP A 336 2.98 9.16 -2.41
CA ASP A 336 2.39 8.33 -1.36
C ASP A 336 0.96 7.90 -1.72
N LEU A 337 0.17 8.77 -2.34
CA LEU A 337 -1.17 8.42 -2.84
C LEU A 337 -1.12 7.33 -3.92
N LEU A 338 -0.20 7.44 -4.87
CA LEU A 338 -0.02 6.44 -5.93
C LEU A 338 0.52 5.11 -5.37
N ARG A 339 1.45 5.17 -4.42
CA ARG A 339 2.18 4.01 -3.95
C ARG A 339 1.50 3.30 -2.78
N LEU A 340 1.08 4.02 -1.75
CA LEU A 340 0.63 3.46 -0.46
C LEU A 340 -0.90 3.37 -0.34
N ASN A 341 -1.65 4.28 -0.98
CA ASN A 341 -3.10 4.36 -0.78
C ASN A 341 -3.89 3.52 -1.81
N ALA A 342 -4.38 2.36 -1.38
CA ALA A 342 -5.19 1.46 -2.21
C ALA A 342 -6.58 2.03 -2.56
N ASP A 343 -7.12 2.94 -1.74
CA ASP A 343 -8.48 3.49 -1.86
C ASP A 343 -8.48 4.93 -2.41
N PHE A 344 -7.40 5.29 -3.11
CA PHE A 344 -7.29 6.59 -3.76
C PHE A 344 -7.90 6.53 -5.18
N ASN A 345 -8.64 7.56 -5.56
CA ASN A 345 -9.11 7.76 -6.93
C ASN A 345 -8.05 8.53 -7.76
N PRO A 346 -7.29 7.89 -8.66
CA PRO A 346 -6.20 8.56 -9.37
C PRO A 346 -6.66 9.36 -10.59
N VAL A 347 -7.96 9.31 -10.98
CA VAL A 347 -8.45 9.92 -12.22
C VAL A 347 -8.08 11.40 -12.35
N SER A 348 -8.30 12.17 -11.28
CA SER A 348 -7.98 13.61 -11.29
C SER A 348 -6.48 13.89 -11.45
N LEU A 349 -5.62 12.98 -10.99
CA LEU A 349 -4.18 13.08 -11.12
C LEU A 349 -3.73 12.65 -12.51
N PHE A 350 -4.29 11.57 -13.05
CA PHE A 350 -4.04 11.10 -14.41
C PHE A 350 -4.44 12.15 -15.46
N GLU A 351 -5.58 12.81 -15.27
CA GLU A 351 -6.08 13.84 -16.19
C GLU A 351 -5.18 15.09 -16.24
N LYS A 352 -4.63 15.50 -15.10
CA LYS A 352 -3.75 16.69 -15.01
C LYS A 352 -2.36 16.43 -15.58
N ASN A 353 -1.90 15.18 -15.65
CA ASN A 353 -0.53 14.84 -16.03
C ASN A 353 -0.43 14.42 -17.50
N LYS A 354 0.34 15.18 -18.28
CA LYS A 354 0.56 14.91 -19.70
C LYS A 354 1.23 13.56 -19.95
N ASN A 355 2.19 13.15 -19.12
CA ASN A 355 2.89 11.87 -19.27
C ASN A 355 1.94 10.67 -19.24
N PHE A 356 0.94 10.68 -18.34
CA PHE A 356 -0.08 9.62 -18.33
C PHE A 356 -0.80 9.56 -19.68
N ARG A 357 -1.20 10.73 -20.18
CA ARG A 357 -1.90 10.86 -21.46
C ARG A 357 -1.08 10.42 -22.65
N ASP A 358 0.23 10.57 -22.60
CA ASP A 358 1.13 10.26 -23.72
C ASP A 358 1.58 8.79 -23.69
N ASN A 359 1.71 8.20 -22.50
CA ASN A 359 2.18 6.82 -22.33
C ASN A 359 1.05 5.79 -22.14
N ILE A 360 -0.23 6.20 -22.17
CA ILE A 360 -1.37 5.30 -21.92
C ILE A 360 -1.39 4.09 -22.87
N THR A 361 -0.99 4.28 -24.13
CA THR A 361 -0.93 3.18 -25.10
C THR A 361 0.14 2.16 -24.70
N ASP A 362 1.31 2.61 -24.27
CA ASP A 362 2.40 1.75 -23.78
C ASP A 362 1.94 0.90 -22.59
N TYR A 363 1.13 1.46 -21.69
CA TYR A 363 0.60 0.72 -20.53
C TYR A 363 -0.27 -0.45 -20.97
N PHE A 364 -1.03 -0.26 -22.05
CA PHE A 364 -1.84 -1.31 -22.65
C PHE A 364 -1.03 -2.31 -23.47
N GLU A 365 0.07 -1.90 -24.09
CA GLU A 365 0.98 -2.82 -24.80
C GLU A 365 1.56 -3.86 -23.84
N VAL A 366 1.88 -3.48 -22.60
CA VAL A 366 2.29 -4.44 -21.56
C VAL A 366 1.20 -5.48 -21.30
N LEU A 367 -0.06 -5.05 -21.12
CA LEU A 367 -1.18 -5.98 -20.90
C LEU A 367 -1.43 -6.89 -22.10
N GLU A 368 -1.37 -6.34 -23.31
CA GLU A 368 -1.53 -7.10 -24.55
C GLU A 368 -0.50 -8.22 -24.64
N TYR A 369 0.77 -7.92 -24.39
CA TYR A 369 1.84 -8.90 -24.45
C TYR A 369 1.63 -10.09 -23.51
N PHE A 370 1.34 -9.82 -22.22
CA PHE A 370 1.09 -10.88 -21.24
C PHE A 370 -0.21 -11.65 -21.50
N SER A 371 -1.19 -11.05 -22.16
CA SER A 371 -2.42 -11.75 -22.54
C SER A 371 -2.21 -12.73 -23.71
N MET A 372 -1.24 -12.46 -24.58
CA MET A 372 -0.91 -13.32 -25.71
C MET A 372 0.15 -14.38 -25.38
N THR A 373 0.93 -14.18 -24.31
CA THR A 373 2.06 -15.03 -23.96
C THR A 373 2.01 -15.48 -22.50
N ASN A 374 2.07 -16.78 -22.27
CA ASN A 374 2.24 -17.34 -20.92
C ASN A 374 3.72 -17.26 -20.52
N LEU A 375 4.15 -16.08 -20.06
CA LEU A 375 5.47 -15.91 -19.46
C LEU A 375 5.54 -16.54 -18.07
N ASN A 376 6.50 -17.44 -17.90
CA ASN A 376 6.86 -18.03 -16.62
C ASN A 376 8.29 -17.61 -16.21
N ALA A 377 8.59 -16.33 -16.38
CA ALA A 377 9.86 -15.75 -15.97
C ALA A 377 9.93 -15.68 -14.44
N LYS A 378 10.91 -16.33 -13.83
CA LYS A 378 11.12 -16.27 -12.39
C LYS A 378 11.91 -15.01 -12.04
N ILE A 379 11.36 -14.17 -11.19
CA ILE A 379 12.12 -13.05 -10.59
C ILE A 379 12.88 -13.62 -9.40
N ASN A 380 14.16 -13.26 -9.26
CA ASN A 380 14.93 -13.60 -8.08
C ASN A 380 14.46 -12.69 -6.93
N PRO A 381 13.63 -13.17 -5.99
CA PRO A 381 12.95 -12.28 -5.08
C PRO A 381 13.85 -11.99 -3.87
N LEU A 382 13.77 -10.76 -3.37
CA LEU A 382 14.38 -10.37 -2.09
C LEU A 382 13.84 -11.19 -0.89
N TYR A 383 12.78 -11.97 -1.09
CA TYR A 383 12.02 -12.68 -0.07
C TYR A 383 11.59 -14.06 -0.59
N ASN A 384 11.58 -15.07 0.28
CA ASN A 384 11.45 -16.52 0.03
C ASN A 384 10.28 -17.04 -0.84
N GLU A 385 9.53 -16.21 -1.57
CA GLU A 385 8.52 -16.65 -2.52
C GLU A 385 9.01 -16.43 -3.94
N ILE A 386 9.22 -17.51 -4.70
CA ILE A 386 9.43 -17.42 -6.15
C ILE A 386 8.21 -16.72 -6.75
N GLU A 387 8.34 -15.42 -7.04
CA GLU A 387 7.34 -14.71 -7.80
C GLU A 387 7.62 -14.94 -9.29
N ASN A 388 6.64 -15.55 -9.96
CA ASN A 388 6.54 -15.41 -11.41
C ASN A 388 6.32 -13.93 -11.73
N ILE A 389 6.85 -13.45 -12.85
CA ILE A 389 6.67 -12.08 -13.34
C ILE A 389 5.19 -11.67 -13.39
N ASN A 390 4.29 -12.61 -13.70
CA ASN A 390 2.84 -12.36 -13.70
C ASN A 390 2.36 -11.96 -12.29
N LYS A 391 2.70 -12.75 -11.27
CA LYS A 391 2.38 -12.45 -9.87
C LYS A 391 2.98 -11.10 -9.45
N PHE A 392 4.23 -10.84 -9.83
CA PHE A 392 4.91 -9.59 -9.51
C PHE A 392 4.26 -8.36 -10.15
N LEU A 393 3.74 -8.45 -11.38
CA LEU A 393 3.14 -7.30 -12.07
C LEU A 393 1.64 -7.12 -11.78
N PHE A 394 0.90 -8.23 -11.66
CA PHE A 394 -0.57 -8.26 -11.67
C PHE A 394 -1.22 -8.62 -10.33
N SER A 395 -0.45 -8.88 -9.27
CA SER A 395 -1.01 -9.00 -7.92
C SER A 395 -1.32 -7.63 -7.30
N LYS A 396 -1.85 -7.63 -6.07
CA LYS A 396 -2.19 -6.40 -5.33
C LYS A 396 -0.93 -5.70 -4.81
N ASN A 397 -0.23 -5.04 -5.71
CA ASN A 397 1.06 -4.38 -5.51
C ASN A 397 0.97 -3.00 -4.85
N VAL A 398 0.29 -2.91 -3.71
CA VAL A 398 0.21 -1.66 -2.93
C VAL A 398 1.46 -1.56 -2.06
N GLY A 399 2.15 -0.42 -2.14
CA GLY A 399 3.30 -0.12 -1.30
C GLY A 399 4.59 -0.85 -1.66
N LEU A 400 4.80 -1.17 -2.94
CA LEU A 400 6.06 -1.77 -3.43
C LEU A 400 7.28 -1.02 -2.88
N THR A 401 8.32 -1.76 -2.48
CA THR A 401 9.60 -1.15 -2.08
C THR A 401 10.20 -0.35 -3.24
N TRP A 402 11.09 0.60 -2.97
CA TRP A 402 11.77 1.34 -4.04
C TRP A 402 12.56 0.42 -5.00
N TRP A 403 13.14 -0.67 -4.50
CA TRP A 403 13.68 -1.73 -5.34
C TRP A 403 12.63 -2.35 -6.27
N HIS A 404 11.48 -2.77 -5.74
CA HIS A 404 10.42 -3.37 -6.55
C HIS A 404 9.82 -2.35 -7.54
N THR A 405 9.63 -1.10 -7.16
CA THR A 405 9.20 -0.04 -8.09
C THR A 405 10.20 0.15 -9.22
N THR A 406 11.51 0.13 -8.93
CA THR A 406 12.58 0.20 -9.94
C THR A 406 12.57 -1.00 -10.87
N LEU A 407 12.41 -2.21 -10.33
CA LEU A 407 12.33 -3.43 -11.14
C LEU A 407 11.07 -3.46 -12.02
N TYR A 408 9.93 -3.02 -11.47
CA TYR A 408 8.67 -2.88 -12.21
C TYR A 408 8.85 -1.95 -13.42
N PHE A 409 9.50 -0.80 -13.20
CA PHE A 409 9.84 0.13 -14.27
C PHE A 409 10.78 -0.50 -15.30
N ALA A 410 11.85 -1.17 -14.88
CA ALA A 410 12.81 -1.80 -15.78
C ALA A 410 12.20 -2.90 -16.68
N ILE A 411 11.32 -3.73 -16.10
CA ILE A 411 10.65 -4.81 -16.82
C ILE A 411 9.69 -4.23 -17.86
N THR A 412 8.85 -3.28 -17.43
CA THR A 412 7.80 -2.73 -18.28
C THR A 412 8.39 -1.91 -19.42
N ARG A 413 9.46 -1.14 -19.18
CA ARG A 413 10.18 -0.39 -20.23
C ARG A 413 10.79 -1.30 -21.28
N TYR A 414 11.43 -2.39 -20.88
CA TYR A 414 11.96 -3.38 -21.82
C TYR A 414 10.86 -3.97 -22.71
N ILE A 415 9.69 -4.29 -22.14
CA ILE A 415 8.56 -4.84 -22.89
C ILE A 415 8.03 -3.82 -23.92
N ILE A 416 7.89 -2.56 -23.53
CA ILE A 416 7.41 -1.48 -24.40
C ILE A 416 8.38 -1.26 -25.57
N GLU A 417 9.67 -1.16 -25.29
CA GLU A 417 10.69 -0.88 -26.30
C GLU A 417 10.88 -2.05 -27.27
N ASN A 418 10.81 -3.29 -26.77
CA ASN A 418 11.09 -4.50 -27.53
C ASN A 418 9.83 -5.32 -27.87
N LYS A 419 8.66 -4.68 -27.96
CA LYS A 419 7.35 -5.35 -28.13
C LYS A 419 7.26 -6.38 -29.26
N ASN A 420 8.08 -6.27 -30.29
CA ASN A 420 8.12 -7.20 -31.43
C ASN A 420 9.02 -8.43 -31.18
N ASN A 421 9.97 -8.35 -30.25
CA ASN A 421 10.98 -9.38 -30.00
C ASN A 421 11.40 -9.40 -28.52
N LEU A 422 10.75 -10.25 -27.73
CA LEU A 422 11.00 -10.38 -26.29
C LEU A 422 11.75 -11.68 -25.94
N THR A 423 12.47 -12.23 -26.92
CA THR A 423 13.29 -13.46 -26.78
C THR A 423 14.22 -13.39 -25.56
N TYR A 424 14.83 -12.22 -25.32
CA TYR A 424 15.84 -12.03 -24.28
C TYR A 424 15.33 -11.40 -22.97
N LEU A 425 14.01 -11.30 -22.80
CA LEU A 425 13.40 -10.70 -21.59
C LEU A 425 13.88 -11.38 -20.29
N ASN A 426 14.00 -12.72 -20.28
CA ASN A 426 14.49 -13.44 -19.09
C ASN A 426 15.93 -13.07 -18.74
N GLN A 427 16.76 -12.83 -19.75
CA GLN A 427 18.15 -12.43 -19.55
C GLN A 427 18.23 -11.02 -18.97
N TRP A 428 17.41 -10.11 -19.50
CA TRP A 428 17.26 -8.74 -18.98
C TRP A 428 16.84 -8.74 -17.52
N ILE A 429 15.77 -9.49 -17.19
CA ILE A 429 15.25 -9.60 -15.83
C ILE A 429 16.33 -10.08 -14.86
N ARG A 430 17.10 -11.12 -15.25
CA ARG A 430 18.18 -11.65 -14.39
C ARG A 430 19.21 -10.57 -14.06
N VAL A 431 19.77 -9.94 -15.09
CA VAL A 431 20.82 -8.93 -14.94
C VAL A 431 20.29 -7.73 -14.15
N ILE A 432 19.16 -7.16 -14.57
CA ILE A 432 18.67 -5.92 -13.97
C ILE A 432 18.23 -6.14 -12.52
N SER A 433 17.67 -7.31 -12.20
CA SER A 433 17.35 -7.67 -10.80
C SER A 433 18.61 -7.67 -9.93
N ASN A 434 19.69 -8.27 -10.41
CA ASN A 434 20.95 -8.31 -9.67
C ASN A 434 21.52 -6.90 -9.45
N LEU A 435 21.50 -6.03 -10.47
CA LEU A 435 21.95 -4.64 -10.38
C LEU A 435 21.10 -3.84 -9.36
N ILE A 436 19.77 -3.94 -9.45
CA ILE A 436 18.82 -3.23 -8.60
C ILE A 436 18.95 -3.68 -7.14
N TYR A 437 18.86 -4.98 -6.85
CA TYR A 437 18.78 -5.49 -5.48
C TYR A 437 20.10 -5.45 -4.69
N ASN A 438 21.21 -5.16 -5.38
CA ASN A 438 22.51 -4.95 -4.76
C ASN A 438 22.94 -3.47 -4.68
N THR A 439 22.04 -2.55 -5.06
CA THR A 439 22.25 -1.10 -5.00
C THR A 439 21.26 -0.48 -4.01
N PRO A 440 21.64 0.44 -3.11
CA PRO A 440 20.72 1.01 -2.11
C PRO A 440 19.77 2.03 -2.75
N ILE A 441 18.62 1.58 -3.27
CA ILE A 441 17.59 2.43 -3.86
C ILE A 441 16.47 2.63 -2.83
N GLU A 442 16.51 3.75 -2.11
CA GLU A 442 15.67 3.96 -0.92
C GLU A 442 14.84 5.25 -0.95
N SER A 443 14.89 6.01 -2.05
CA SER A 443 14.17 7.29 -2.18
C SER A 443 13.70 7.55 -3.61
N PRO A 444 12.75 8.49 -3.83
CA PRO A 444 12.34 8.93 -5.17
C PRO A 444 13.52 9.41 -6.03
N LYS A 445 14.45 10.15 -5.41
CA LYS A 445 15.66 10.65 -6.09
C LYS A 445 16.54 9.50 -6.58
N LEU A 446 16.81 8.54 -5.71
CA LEU A 446 17.64 7.37 -6.06
C LEU A 446 16.93 6.48 -7.09
N PHE A 447 15.59 6.36 -7.02
CA PHE A 447 14.83 5.70 -8.08
C PHE A 447 15.05 6.39 -9.43
N LYS A 448 14.99 7.73 -9.50
CA LYS A 448 15.16 8.48 -10.75
C LYS A 448 16.54 8.26 -11.36
N GLU A 449 17.60 8.35 -10.55
CA GLU A 449 18.96 8.09 -11.01
C GLU A 449 19.13 6.63 -11.51
N ALA A 450 18.52 5.66 -10.81
CA ALA A 450 18.49 4.27 -11.27
C ALA A 450 17.75 4.10 -12.59
N ALA A 451 16.56 4.69 -12.70
CA ALA A 451 15.70 4.62 -13.88
C ALA A 451 16.37 5.25 -15.10
N GLN A 452 17.08 6.37 -14.95
CA GLN A 452 17.91 6.96 -16.01
C GLN A 452 18.98 5.98 -16.48
N SER A 453 19.76 5.40 -15.56
CA SER A 453 20.77 4.41 -15.94
C SER A 453 20.16 3.14 -16.59
N ILE A 454 18.95 2.75 -16.21
CA ILE A 454 18.23 1.63 -16.82
C ILE A 454 17.87 1.93 -18.26
N LEU A 455 17.36 3.14 -18.55
CA LEU A 455 17.02 3.54 -19.92
C LEU A 455 18.28 3.63 -20.79
N GLU A 456 19.38 4.22 -20.28
CA GLU A 456 20.67 4.26 -20.99
C GLU A 456 21.21 2.85 -21.31
N LEU A 457 21.03 1.89 -20.40
CA LEU A 457 21.42 0.50 -20.63
C LEU A 457 20.47 -0.17 -21.63
N LEU A 458 19.17 0.11 -21.54
CA LEU A 458 18.15 -0.44 -22.43
C LEU A 458 18.38 0.02 -23.87
N GLU A 459 18.73 1.29 -24.11
CA GLU A 459 19.09 1.82 -25.43
C GLU A 459 20.26 1.05 -26.07
N LYS A 460 21.22 0.59 -25.26
CA LYS A 460 22.35 -0.23 -25.73
C LYS A 460 21.96 -1.67 -26.03
N VAL A 461 21.03 -2.21 -25.24
CA VAL A 461 20.58 -3.60 -25.34
C VAL A 461 19.58 -3.79 -26.48
N GLY A 462 18.58 -2.90 -26.59
CA GLY A 462 17.49 -3.03 -27.55
C GLY A 462 16.87 -4.43 -27.51
N ASP A 463 16.69 -5.04 -28.69
CA ASP A 463 16.15 -6.39 -28.86
C ASP A 463 17.25 -7.46 -29.03
N LEU A 464 18.51 -7.10 -28.76
CA LEU A 464 19.67 -7.98 -28.88
C LEU A 464 19.79 -8.93 -27.67
N ASN A 465 20.66 -9.93 -27.82
CA ASN A 465 21.05 -10.80 -26.72
C ASN A 465 21.71 -9.98 -25.61
N VAL A 466 21.11 -10.01 -24.42
CA VAL A 466 21.52 -9.16 -23.29
C VAL A 466 22.96 -9.49 -22.85
N TYR A 467 23.35 -10.76 -22.88
CA TYR A 467 24.70 -11.17 -22.49
C TYR A 467 25.75 -10.70 -23.49
N GLU A 468 25.49 -10.81 -24.79
CA GLU A 468 26.40 -10.37 -25.86
C GLU A 468 26.63 -8.85 -25.88
N VAL A 469 25.69 -8.08 -25.35
CA VAL A 469 25.85 -6.63 -25.14
C VAL A 469 26.66 -6.36 -23.89
N ILE A 470 26.27 -6.96 -22.76
CA ILE A 470 26.89 -6.69 -21.45
C ILE A 470 28.36 -7.11 -21.41
N GLU A 471 28.75 -8.22 -22.05
CA GLU A 471 30.14 -8.69 -22.03
C GLU A 471 31.14 -7.69 -22.63
N LYS A 472 30.67 -6.78 -23.49
CA LYS A 472 31.46 -5.74 -24.18
C LYS A 472 31.49 -4.42 -23.42
N LEU A 473 30.67 -4.28 -22.38
CA LEU A 473 30.61 -3.08 -21.56
C LEU A 473 31.72 -3.07 -20.51
N ASN A 474 32.10 -1.87 -20.09
CA ASN A 474 32.94 -1.62 -18.93
C ASN A 474 32.09 -1.10 -17.77
N ASN A 475 32.69 -1.08 -16.58
CA ASN A 475 32.02 -0.61 -15.37
C ASN A 475 31.51 0.85 -15.49
N THR A 476 32.19 1.72 -16.25
CA THR A 476 31.75 3.10 -16.52
C THR A 476 30.58 3.21 -17.50
N ASP A 477 30.31 2.16 -18.28
CA ASP A 477 29.23 2.16 -19.27
C ASP A 477 27.85 1.89 -18.65
N ILE A 478 27.83 1.45 -17.39
CA ILE A 478 26.62 1.25 -16.60
C ILE A 478 26.64 2.26 -15.45
N GLY A 479 25.76 3.27 -15.51
CA GLY A 479 25.64 4.31 -14.49
C GLY A 479 25.04 3.80 -13.17
N PHE A 480 25.04 4.65 -12.14
CA PHE A 480 24.34 4.56 -10.84
C PHE A 480 24.55 3.31 -9.94
N PHE A 481 24.51 2.11 -10.48
CA PHE A 481 24.52 0.84 -9.75
C PHE A 481 25.82 0.56 -9.00
N ASN A 482 25.78 -0.40 -8.08
CA ASN A 482 26.95 -0.79 -7.31
C ASN A 482 28.11 -1.29 -8.21
N GLU A 483 29.28 -0.66 -8.07
CA GLU A 483 30.51 -0.98 -8.83
C GLU A 483 30.84 -2.48 -8.88
N LYS A 484 30.83 -3.16 -7.73
CA LYS A 484 31.14 -4.59 -7.67
C LYS A 484 30.10 -5.44 -8.39
N GLN A 485 28.83 -5.04 -8.33
CA GLN A 485 27.78 -5.77 -9.02
C GLN A 485 27.88 -5.58 -10.53
N LYS A 486 28.23 -4.38 -11.00
CA LYS A 486 28.46 -4.11 -12.42
C LYS A 486 29.58 -4.99 -12.99
N GLU A 487 30.73 -5.00 -12.32
CA GLU A 487 31.86 -5.87 -12.67
C GLU A 487 31.46 -7.34 -12.70
N GLU A 488 30.71 -7.78 -11.71
CA GLU A 488 30.24 -9.16 -11.61
C GLU A 488 29.30 -9.54 -12.77
N GLU A 489 28.34 -8.69 -13.15
CA GLU A 489 27.44 -8.99 -14.27
C GLU A 489 28.18 -9.02 -15.62
N ILE A 490 29.21 -8.19 -15.80
CA ILE A 490 30.08 -8.22 -16.99
C ILE A 490 30.84 -9.56 -17.05
N ILE A 491 31.46 -9.99 -15.94
CA ILE A 491 32.19 -11.27 -15.88
C ILE A 491 31.24 -12.46 -16.13
N LYS A 492 30.04 -12.43 -15.55
CA LYS A 492 29.02 -13.48 -15.79
C LYS A 492 28.63 -13.55 -17.25
N ALA A 493 28.38 -12.40 -17.90
CA ALA A 493 28.04 -12.35 -19.32
C ALA A 493 29.20 -12.90 -20.18
N GLN A 494 30.44 -12.51 -19.89
CA GLN A 494 31.64 -13.01 -20.58
C GLN A 494 31.76 -14.53 -20.47
N LYS A 495 31.53 -15.12 -19.30
CA LYS A 495 31.58 -16.59 -19.15
C LYS A 495 30.46 -17.30 -19.91
N ILE A 496 29.25 -16.73 -19.94
CA ILE A 496 28.13 -17.30 -20.70
C ILE A 496 28.38 -17.26 -22.21
N VAL A 497 28.91 -16.15 -22.73
CA VAL A 497 29.09 -15.94 -24.17
C VAL A 497 30.35 -16.65 -24.70
N ASN A 498 31.47 -16.57 -23.98
CA ASN A 498 32.75 -17.12 -24.45
C ASN A 498 32.88 -18.64 -24.26
N GLU A 499 32.05 -19.25 -23.42
CA GLU A 499 32.10 -20.69 -23.13
C GLU A 499 30.71 -21.36 -23.30
N PRO A 500 30.08 -21.30 -24.49
CA PRO A 500 28.72 -21.79 -24.71
C PRO A 500 28.55 -23.31 -24.55
N GLN A 501 29.66 -24.06 -24.62
CA GLN A 501 29.69 -25.50 -24.34
C GLN A 501 29.39 -25.82 -22.86
N ASN A 502 29.59 -24.84 -21.97
CA ASN A 502 29.40 -24.99 -20.54
C ASN A 502 28.02 -24.48 -20.11
N SER A 503 27.48 -25.06 -19.04
CA SER A 503 26.16 -24.69 -18.51
C SER A 503 26.25 -23.50 -17.53
N TRP A 504 26.94 -22.44 -17.95
CA TRP A 504 27.17 -21.25 -17.11
C TRP A 504 25.86 -20.58 -16.69
N GLU A 505 24.97 -20.29 -17.64
CA GLU A 505 23.72 -19.57 -17.35
C GLU A 505 22.86 -20.31 -16.32
N SER A 506 22.62 -21.61 -16.50
CA SER A 506 21.79 -22.38 -15.58
C SER A 506 22.43 -22.56 -14.21
N THR A 507 23.77 -22.72 -14.16
CA THR A 507 24.53 -22.80 -12.91
C THR A 507 24.48 -21.48 -12.14
N LEU A 508 24.65 -20.34 -12.83
CA LEU A 508 24.55 -19.02 -12.24
C LEU A 508 23.13 -18.73 -11.74
N ILE A 509 22.10 -18.97 -12.55
CA ILE A 509 20.70 -18.79 -12.13
C ILE A 509 20.37 -19.63 -10.88
N ASP A 510 20.88 -20.86 -10.80
CA ASP A 510 20.70 -21.70 -9.62
C ASP A 510 21.47 -21.16 -8.39
N LEU A 511 22.65 -20.61 -8.59
CA LEU A 511 23.48 -20.02 -7.54
C LEU A 511 22.93 -18.70 -7.01
N GLU A 512 22.43 -17.85 -7.88
CA GLU A 512 21.87 -16.54 -7.55
C GLU A 512 20.60 -16.63 -6.70
N LYS A 513 19.86 -17.74 -6.78
CA LYS A 513 18.71 -18.06 -5.90
C LYS A 513 19.09 -18.28 -4.44
N HIS A 514 20.38 -18.33 -4.12
CA HIS A 514 20.81 -18.56 -2.75
C HIS A 514 20.37 -17.41 -1.82
N ASN A 515 19.57 -17.76 -0.80
CA ASN A 515 18.87 -16.83 0.10
C ASN A 515 19.77 -15.83 0.86
N TYR A 516 21.09 -16.03 0.87
CA TYR A 516 22.02 -15.09 1.50
C TYR A 516 22.71 -14.14 0.50
N PHE A 517 23.01 -14.61 -0.71
CA PHE A 517 23.88 -13.88 -1.64
C PHE A 517 23.13 -12.90 -2.52
N TYR A 518 21.82 -13.07 -2.73
CA TYR A 518 20.99 -12.14 -3.52
C TYR A 518 21.63 -11.77 -4.86
N GLY A 519 22.06 -12.78 -5.62
CA GLY A 519 22.70 -12.57 -6.92
C GLY A 519 24.18 -12.15 -6.89
N GLN A 520 24.73 -11.73 -5.74
CA GLN A 520 26.14 -11.33 -5.61
C GLN A 520 27.03 -12.54 -5.26
N VAL A 521 27.46 -13.25 -6.30
CA VAL A 521 28.18 -14.53 -6.26
C VAL A 521 29.60 -14.40 -6.78
N GLY A 522 30.06 -13.18 -7.03
CA GLY A 522 31.33 -12.88 -7.68
C GLY A 522 32.57 -13.42 -6.96
N PHE A 523 32.48 -13.60 -5.64
CA PHE A 523 33.57 -14.20 -4.86
C PHE A 523 33.88 -15.65 -5.26
N ILE A 524 32.94 -16.36 -5.89
CA ILE A 524 33.16 -17.74 -6.33
C ILE A 524 34.05 -17.79 -7.56
N PHE A 525 34.02 -16.76 -8.41
CA PHE A 525 35.04 -16.62 -9.47
C PHE A 525 36.44 -16.45 -8.88
N LYS A 526 36.57 -15.77 -7.72
CA LYS A 526 37.86 -15.67 -7.01
C LYS A 526 38.33 -17.00 -6.41
N LEU A 527 37.42 -17.93 -6.13
CA LEU A 527 37.78 -19.29 -5.69
C LEU A 527 38.27 -20.15 -6.86
N ASN A 528 37.97 -19.76 -8.10
CA ASN A 528 38.25 -20.52 -9.30
C ASN A 528 39.51 -20.03 -10.01
N GLU A 529 40.68 -20.22 -9.38
CA GLU A 529 41.98 -19.76 -9.93
C GLU A 529 42.37 -20.42 -11.26
N SER A 530 41.88 -21.64 -11.53
CA SER A 530 42.13 -22.37 -12.77
C SER A 530 41.24 -21.91 -13.95
N GLU A 531 40.26 -21.05 -13.69
CA GLU A 531 39.21 -20.64 -14.63
C GLU A 531 38.34 -21.77 -15.20
N GLU A 532 38.50 -23.02 -14.71
CA GLU A 532 37.73 -24.16 -15.21
C GLU A 532 36.28 -24.16 -14.69
N PHE A 533 35.32 -24.44 -15.58
CA PHE A 533 33.90 -24.49 -15.22
C PHE A 533 33.58 -25.59 -14.17
N THR A 534 34.25 -26.73 -14.23
CA THR A 534 34.08 -27.85 -13.28
C THR A 534 34.43 -27.43 -11.87
N ILE A 535 35.57 -26.75 -11.69
CA ILE A 535 36.04 -26.25 -10.40
C ILE A 535 35.13 -25.12 -9.90
N PHE A 536 34.69 -24.21 -10.78
CA PHE A 536 33.68 -23.21 -10.44
C PHE A 536 32.39 -23.85 -9.90
N LYS A 537 31.90 -24.89 -10.59
CA LYS A 537 30.67 -25.60 -10.21
C LYS A 537 30.82 -26.31 -8.86
N GLU A 538 31.96 -26.96 -8.62
CA GLU A 538 32.26 -27.59 -7.33
C GLU A 538 32.30 -26.56 -6.20
N ASN A 539 33.06 -25.48 -6.38
CA ASN A 539 33.17 -24.39 -5.40
C ASN A 539 31.83 -23.69 -5.16
N SER A 540 30.98 -23.58 -6.19
CA SER A 540 29.61 -23.08 -6.06
C SER A 540 28.76 -23.94 -5.13
N LEU A 541 28.85 -25.27 -5.25
CA LEU A 541 28.12 -26.20 -4.38
C LEU A 541 28.64 -26.15 -2.94
N LYS A 542 29.96 -26.11 -2.74
CA LYS A 542 30.57 -25.97 -1.41
C LYS A 542 30.15 -24.66 -0.75
N ALA A 543 30.21 -23.55 -1.49
CA ALA A 543 29.75 -22.25 -1.00
C ALA A 543 28.26 -22.25 -0.61
N LYS A 544 27.40 -22.90 -1.39
CA LYS A 544 25.97 -23.08 -1.04
C LYS A 544 25.77 -23.87 0.24
N GLN A 545 26.51 -24.96 0.45
CA GLN A 545 26.44 -25.74 1.68
C GLN A 545 26.93 -24.92 2.89
N LEU A 546 28.06 -24.22 2.73
CA LEU A 546 28.69 -23.43 3.77
C LEU A 546 27.81 -22.26 4.26
N PHE A 547 27.14 -21.57 3.34
CA PHE A 547 26.24 -20.46 3.65
C PHE A 547 24.75 -20.86 3.67
N SER A 548 24.47 -22.16 3.77
CA SER A 548 23.11 -22.70 3.85
C SER A 548 22.35 -22.19 5.07
N GLU A 549 21.01 -22.27 5.05
CA GLU A 549 20.20 -21.87 6.21
C GLU A 549 20.55 -22.65 7.48
N LYS A 550 20.85 -23.94 7.34
CA LYS A 550 21.24 -24.82 8.44
C LYS A 550 22.48 -24.27 9.16
N ILE A 551 23.51 -23.87 8.42
CA ILE A 551 24.77 -23.35 8.98
C ILE A 551 24.62 -21.91 9.46
N MET A 552 24.00 -21.03 8.66
CA MET A 552 23.88 -19.61 8.98
C MET A 552 22.98 -19.34 10.18
N LYS A 553 21.95 -20.17 10.42
CA LYS A 553 21.08 -20.06 11.61
C LYS A 553 21.59 -20.87 12.80
N ASN A 554 22.71 -21.59 12.66
CA ASN A 554 23.24 -22.40 13.75
C ASN A 554 23.64 -21.47 14.92
N PRO A 555 23.03 -21.62 16.11
CA PRO A 555 23.28 -20.72 17.24
C PRO A 555 24.72 -20.78 17.75
N ASP A 556 25.45 -21.86 17.45
CA ASP A 556 26.80 -22.09 17.94
C ASP A 556 27.89 -21.38 17.13
N TYR A 557 27.52 -20.56 16.14
CA TYR A 557 28.46 -19.83 15.28
C TYR A 557 29.48 -20.75 14.61
N ILE A 558 29.05 -21.97 14.24
CA ILE A 558 29.94 -23.03 13.76
C ILE A 558 30.83 -22.56 12.59
N LEU A 559 30.25 -21.88 11.60
CA LEU A 559 31.00 -21.33 10.46
C LEU A 559 32.10 -20.35 10.90
N PHE A 560 31.74 -19.38 11.76
CA PHE A 560 32.72 -18.39 12.21
C PHE A 560 33.81 -19.02 13.09
N ARG A 561 33.46 -20.01 13.92
CA ARG A 561 34.42 -20.76 14.76
C ARG A 561 35.38 -21.59 13.92
N SER A 562 34.91 -22.25 12.86
CA SER A 562 35.78 -22.95 11.91
C SER A 562 36.71 -21.98 11.18
N LEU A 563 36.24 -20.77 10.83
CA LEU A 563 37.12 -19.76 10.22
C LEU A 563 38.22 -19.25 11.17
N LEU A 564 37.97 -19.24 12.48
CA LEU A 564 38.94 -18.82 13.49
C LEU A 564 40.10 -19.83 13.70
N THR A 565 39.96 -21.08 13.26
CA THR A 565 41.03 -22.08 13.36
C THR A 565 42.22 -21.69 12.48
N TYR A 566 41.97 -21.09 11.31
CA TYR A 566 43.02 -20.64 10.39
C TYR A 566 43.70 -19.33 10.79
N GLY A 567 43.18 -18.57 11.77
CA GLY A 567 43.77 -17.28 12.12
C GLY A 567 42.82 -16.30 12.80
N ASN A 568 43.33 -15.09 13.05
CA ASN A 568 42.51 -14.00 13.58
C ASN A 568 41.71 -13.34 12.43
N CYS A 569 40.46 -13.77 12.26
CA CYS A 569 39.56 -13.25 11.25
C CYS A 569 38.58 -12.17 11.75
N PHE A 570 38.75 -11.65 12.97
CA PHE A 570 37.94 -10.54 13.46
C PHE A 570 38.19 -9.24 12.67
N PHE A 571 37.17 -8.39 12.58
CA PHE A 571 37.32 -7.01 12.16
C PHE A 571 37.82 -6.18 13.34
N LYS A 572 38.83 -5.34 13.16
CA LYS A 572 39.41 -4.51 14.23
C LYS A 572 39.09 -3.04 14.02
N SER A 573 38.59 -2.38 15.07
CA SER A 573 38.43 -0.93 15.17
C SER A 573 38.90 -0.47 16.54
N GLY A 574 40.10 0.12 16.60
CA GLY A 574 40.78 0.41 17.86
C GLY A 574 40.99 -0.86 18.70
N ASN A 575 40.48 -0.84 19.94
CA ASN A 575 40.51 -1.99 20.85
C ASN A 575 39.27 -2.89 20.71
N THR A 576 38.37 -2.62 19.78
CA THR A 576 37.17 -3.44 19.57
C THR A 576 37.37 -4.37 18.37
N LEU A 577 36.97 -5.62 18.56
CA LEU A 577 36.85 -6.66 17.56
C LEU A 577 35.37 -6.93 17.28
N THR A 578 35.03 -7.13 16.00
CA THR A 578 33.68 -7.56 15.60
C THR A 578 33.74 -8.76 14.69
N TYR A 579 32.67 -9.55 14.67
CA TYR A 579 32.53 -10.74 13.83
C TYR A 579 31.17 -10.81 13.15
N PRO A 580 31.05 -11.57 12.04
CA PRO A 580 29.78 -11.80 11.36
C PRO A 580 28.70 -12.33 12.32
N SER A 581 27.47 -11.85 12.14
CA SER A 581 26.31 -12.33 12.89
C SER A 581 25.55 -13.39 12.10
N ASN A 582 24.77 -14.20 12.81
CA ASN A 582 23.87 -15.20 12.22
C ASN A 582 22.56 -14.60 11.68
N VAL A 583 22.43 -13.26 11.72
CA VAL A 583 21.21 -12.55 11.35
C VAL A 583 21.20 -12.25 9.85
N ARG A 584 20.10 -12.64 9.19
CA ARG A 584 19.74 -12.11 7.88
C ARG A 584 19.08 -10.76 8.05
N GLY A 585 19.46 -9.79 7.24
CA GLY A 585 18.89 -8.46 7.34
C GLY A 585 18.87 -7.71 6.01
N THR A 586 18.65 -6.40 6.13
CA THR A 586 18.66 -5.43 5.04
C THR A 586 19.92 -5.49 4.20
N LEU A 587 19.92 -4.86 3.02
CA LEU A 587 21.14 -4.72 2.19
C LEU A 587 22.32 -4.20 3.02
N ARG A 588 22.08 -3.20 3.88
CA ARG A 588 23.07 -2.70 4.84
C ARG A 588 23.59 -3.80 5.77
N ASN A 589 22.69 -4.58 6.40
CA ASN A 589 23.13 -5.66 7.28
C ASN A 589 23.98 -6.69 6.53
N ARG A 590 23.65 -7.03 5.29
CA ARG A 590 24.47 -7.96 4.48
C ARG A 590 25.84 -7.37 4.16
N ASN A 591 25.87 -6.11 3.73
CA ASN A 591 27.08 -5.37 3.38
C ASN A 591 27.97 -5.06 4.60
N GLU A 592 27.43 -5.08 5.82
CA GLU A 592 28.18 -4.91 7.07
C GLU A 592 28.53 -6.26 7.75
N ASN A 593 28.02 -7.39 7.24
CA ASN A 593 28.16 -8.73 7.81
C ASN A 593 29.01 -9.65 6.91
N TRP A 594 28.50 -10.81 6.44
CA TRP A 594 29.32 -11.78 5.72
C TRP A 594 29.80 -11.31 4.35
N ARG A 595 29.10 -10.41 3.65
CA ARG A 595 29.64 -9.84 2.39
C ARG A 595 30.92 -9.07 2.64
N ARG A 596 30.93 -8.24 3.69
CA ARG A 596 32.14 -7.54 4.15
C ARG A 596 33.23 -8.53 4.54
N PHE A 597 32.86 -9.64 5.18
CA PHE A 597 33.81 -10.67 5.59
C PHE A 597 34.44 -11.32 4.38
N ILE A 598 33.64 -11.79 3.42
CA ILE A 598 34.13 -12.37 2.17
C ILE A 598 35.04 -11.38 1.44
N ASP A 599 34.66 -10.10 1.38
CA ASP A 599 35.46 -9.07 0.72
C ASP A 599 36.83 -8.82 1.35
N SER A 600 36.91 -8.82 2.68
CA SER A 600 38.11 -8.38 3.42
C SER A 600 38.92 -9.52 4.04
N LYS A 601 38.32 -10.70 4.16
CA LYS A 601 38.84 -11.91 4.82
C LYS A 601 38.64 -13.14 3.93
N PHE A 602 38.62 -12.94 2.61
CA PHE A 602 38.39 -13.98 1.58
C PHE A 602 39.18 -15.27 1.83
N ASN A 603 40.47 -15.16 2.13
CA ASN A 603 41.36 -16.32 2.31
C ASN A 603 40.88 -17.29 3.41
N TYR A 604 40.22 -16.79 4.45
CA TYR A 604 39.65 -17.66 5.48
C TYR A 604 38.50 -18.51 4.93
N VAL A 605 37.63 -17.90 4.11
CA VAL A 605 36.55 -18.60 3.43
C VAL A 605 37.11 -19.60 2.42
N LYS A 606 38.14 -19.21 1.66
CA LYS A 606 38.84 -20.09 0.72
C LYS A 606 39.39 -21.33 1.44
N ASN A 607 40.15 -21.16 2.52
CA ASN A 607 40.74 -22.28 3.25
C ASN A 607 39.68 -23.29 3.74
N VAL A 608 38.54 -22.81 4.27
CA VAL A 608 37.45 -23.70 4.68
C VAL A 608 36.85 -24.41 3.48
N ILE A 609 36.62 -23.72 2.36
CA ILE A 609 36.07 -24.35 1.15
C ILE A 609 37.02 -25.43 0.61
N ASP A 610 38.32 -25.14 0.57
CA ASP A 610 39.35 -26.06 0.08
C ASP A 610 39.43 -27.34 0.94
N GLU A 611 39.21 -27.25 2.25
CA GLU A 611 39.20 -28.42 3.17
C GLU A 611 37.86 -29.16 3.24
N THR A 612 36.78 -28.58 2.72
CA THR A 612 35.46 -29.24 2.70
C THR A 612 35.24 -30.07 1.44
N ASN A 613 34.54 -31.19 1.59
CA ASN A 613 34.08 -32.06 0.51
C ASN A 613 32.55 -32.08 0.42
N LEU A 614 32.01 -32.41 -0.76
CA LEU A 614 30.56 -32.39 -1.02
C LEU A 614 29.81 -33.63 -0.53
N ASP A 615 30.52 -34.72 -0.26
CA ASP A 615 29.95 -36.04 0.02
C ASP A 615 29.61 -36.25 1.51
N GLU A 616 30.20 -35.42 2.39
CA GLU A 616 30.00 -35.49 3.84
C GLU A 616 29.11 -34.34 4.36
N ASP A 617 28.51 -34.53 5.55
CA ASP A 617 27.71 -33.47 6.17
C ASP A 617 28.58 -32.27 6.56
N ILE A 618 28.24 -31.10 6.01
CA ILE A 618 29.01 -29.87 6.21
C ILE A 618 29.11 -29.46 7.69
N GLU A 619 28.10 -29.74 8.51
CA GLU A 619 28.13 -29.39 9.93
C GLU A 619 29.12 -30.30 10.70
N GLN A 620 29.18 -31.59 10.36
CA GLN A 620 30.19 -32.51 10.90
C GLN A 620 31.60 -32.09 10.50
N GLN A 621 31.83 -31.77 9.22
CA GLN A 621 33.14 -31.30 8.73
C GLN A 621 33.60 -30.04 9.48
N LEU A 622 32.73 -29.04 9.62
CA LEU A 622 33.04 -27.80 10.35
C LEU A 622 33.33 -28.05 11.84
N ASN A 623 32.61 -28.97 12.48
CA ASN A 623 32.88 -29.37 13.87
C ASN A 623 34.23 -30.10 13.99
N ASN A 624 34.59 -30.96 13.04
CA ASN A 624 35.88 -31.65 13.03
C ASN A 624 37.04 -30.65 12.94
N LEU A 625 36.92 -29.60 12.11
CA LEU A 625 37.91 -28.51 12.05
C LEU A 625 38.10 -27.82 13.41
N ILE A 626 36.99 -27.59 14.13
CA ILE A 626 37.02 -26.96 15.46
C ILE A 626 37.67 -27.90 16.49
N GLN A 627 37.30 -29.19 16.50
CA GLN A 627 37.79 -30.16 17.47
C GLN A 627 39.27 -30.51 17.29
N ASN A 628 39.74 -30.55 16.04
CA ASN A 628 41.14 -30.85 15.70
C ASN A 628 42.07 -29.64 15.88
N TYR A 629 41.55 -28.47 16.23
CA TYR A 629 42.36 -27.27 16.44
C TYR A 629 43.23 -27.39 17.70
N ASP A 630 44.53 -27.18 17.55
CA ASP A 630 45.47 -27.22 18.66
C ASP A 630 45.25 -26.06 19.65
N SER A 631 44.77 -26.43 20.83
CA SER A 631 44.43 -25.55 21.95
C SER A 631 45.61 -24.75 22.54
N THR A 632 46.85 -25.05 22.16
CA THR A 632 48.05 -24.37 22.69
C THR A 632 48.46 -23.14 21.89
N LEU A 633 47.88 -22.94 20.71
CA LEU A 633 48.39 -21.98 19.73
C LEU A 633 48.03 -20.51 20.04
N THR A 634 46.90 -20.23 20.70
CA THR A 634 46.40 -18.85 20.82
C THR A 634 45.49 -18.59 22.01
N ASN A 635 45.41 -17.32 22.46
CA ASN A 635 44.46 -16.86 23.47
C ASN A 635 42.98 -16.88 23.02
N ARG A 636 42.70 -17.07 21.72
CA ARG A 636 41.34 -17.16 21.17
C ARG A 636 40.74 -18.56 21.22
N VAL A 637 41.50 -19.57 21.67
CA VAL A 637 41.05 -20.98 21.78
C VAL A 637 39.73 -21.10 22.51
N LYS A 638 39.50 -20.30 23.57
CA LYS A 638 38.22 -20.30 24.30
C LYS A 638 37.04 -19.92 23.40
N LEU A 639 37.19 -18.89 22.56
CA LEU A 639 36.17 -18.47 21.60
C LEU A 639 35.94 -19.50 20.48
N ILE A 640 36.95 -20.30 20.14
CA ILE A 640 36.85 -21.39 19.17
C ILE A 640 36.15 -22.60 19.78
N MET A 641 36.43 -22.96 21.03
CA MET A 641 35.92 -24.20 21.64
C MET A 641 34.56 -24.04 22.32
N ASN A 642 34.22 -22.86 22.81
CA ASN A 642 32.98 -22.61 23.54
C ASN A 642 32.07 -21.60 22.82
N SER A 643 31.01 -22.11 22.18
CA SER A 643 30.06 -21.27 21.44
C SER A 643 29.30 -20.27 22.30
N GLU A 644 29.07 -20.57 23.58
CA GLU A 644 28.33 -19.69 24.50
C GLU A 644 28.98 -18.31 24.67
N LEU A 645 30.31 -18.23 24.49
CA LEU A 645 31.04 -16.97 24.55
C LEU A 645 30.68 -16.04 23.38
N LEU A 646 30.49 -16.60 22.18
CA LEU A 646 30.10 -15.84 20.99
C LEU A 646 28.60 -15.51 20.96
N LYS A 647 27.78 -16.21 21.76
CA LYS A 647 26.35 -15.91 21.92
C LYS A 647 26.09 -14.72 22.83
N TYR A 648 27.01 -14.38 23.74
CA TYR A 648 26.78 -13.33 24.72
C TYR A 648 26.72 -11.89 24.12
N PRO A 649 27.63 -11.47 23.20
CA PRO A 649 27.59 -10.11 22.68
C PRO A 649 26.39 -9.86 21.75
N GLU A 650 25.45 -9.00 22.15
CA GLU A 650 24.23 -8.70 21.37
C GLU A 650 24.54 -8.15 19.97
N ASN A 651 25.64 -7.40 19.84
CA ASN A 651 26.07 -6.80 18.57
C ASN A 651 27.36 -7.45 18.02
N ASN A 652 27.76 -8.62 18.51
CA ASN A 652 28.99 -9.31 18.09
C ASN A 652 30.27 -8.47 18.33
N HIS A 653 30.30 -7.67 19.40
CA HIS A 653 31.44 -6.83 19.78
C HIS A 653 32.23 -7.44 20.94
N ILE A 654 33.54 -7.53 20.78
CA ILE A 654 34.51 -7.98 21.78
C ILE A 654 35.54 -6.87 21.97
N ARG A 655 35.98 -6.56 23.18
CA ARG A 655 37.08 -5.61 23.42
C ARG A 655 38.35 -6.36 23.80
N VAL A 656 39.46 -6.00 23.18
CA VAL A 656 40.80 -6.46 23.56
C VAL A 656 41.29 -5.63 24.74
N TYR A 657 41.83 -6.31 25.74
CA TYR A 657 42.52 -5.68 26.88
C TYR A 657 43.79 -6.49 27.18
N ASP A 658 44.97 -5.90 27.00
CA ASP A 658 46.26 -6.62 26.96
C ASP A 658 46.21 -7.90 26.10
N LYS A 659 46.32 -9.10 26.70
CA LYS A 659 46.20 -10.39 26.01
C LYS A 659 44.81 -11.04 26.17
N GLY A 660 43.88 -10.40 26.87
CA GLY A 660 42.54 -10.91 27.15
C GLY A 660 41.43 -10.30 26.27
N PHE A 661 40.20 -10.79 26.47
CA PHE A 661 39.01 -10.36 25.74
C PHE A 661 37.81 -10.12 26.66
N TYR A 662 37.15 -8.97 26.49
CA TYR A 662 35.86 -8.68 27.11
C TYR A 662 34.74 -8.87 26.08
N LEU A 663 33.77 -9.71 26.42
CA LEU A 663 32.52 -9.87 25.68
C LEU A 663 31.59 -8.72 26.08
N LEU A 664 31.22 -7.86 25.14
CA LEU A 664 30.42 -6.66 25.43
C LEU A 664 28.94 -6.92 25.20
N SER A 665 28.08 -6.62 26.18
CA SER A 665 26.62 -6.65 25.98
C SER A 665 26.12 -5.56 25.03
N LYS A 666 26.88 -4.47 24.88
CA LYS A 666 26.61 -3.35 23.96
C LYS A 666 27.84 -3.10 23.09
N THR A 667 27.89 -1.98 22.36
CA THR A 667 29.04 -1.63 21.50
C THR A 667 30.24 -1.08 22.27
N ARG A 668 30.04 -0.61 23.51
CA ARG A 668 31.07 0.01 24.36
C ARG A 668 31.01 -0.55 25.79
N ILE A 669 32.11 -0.36 26.52
CA ILE A 669 32.32 -0.87 27.89
C ILE A 669 31.44 -0.18 28.97
N TYR A 670 30.70 0.87 28.60
CA TYR A 670 29.68 1.47 29.48
C TYR A 670 28.52 0.50 29.77
N GLY A 671 28.27 -0.47 28.89
CA GLY A 671 27.34 -1.57 29.12
C GLY A 671 27.95 -2.66 30.00
N PHE A 672 27.15 -3.69 30.31
CA PHE A 672 27.69 -4.87 30.98
C PHE A 672 28.68 -5.61 30.08
N PHE A 673 29.71 -6.21 30.66
CA PHE A 673 30.64 -7.05 29.93
C PHE A 673 31.13 -8.22 30.78
N LYS A 674 31.62 -9.25 30.09
CA LYS A 674 32.16 -10.46 30.70
C LYS A 674 33.58 -10.69 30.23
N GLU A 675 34.43 -11.11 31.14
CA GLU A 675 35.80 -11.52 30.85
C GLU A 675 35.79 -12.97 30.34
N VAL A 676 36.37 -13.22 29.15
CA VAL A 676 36.30 -14.49 28.42
C VAL A 676 36.75 -15.69 29.24
N PHE A 677 37.90 -15.65 29.92
CA PHE A 677 38.50 -16.83 30.54
C PHE A 677 37.77 -17.27 31.81
N THR A 678 37.51 -16.33 32.71
CA THR A 678 36.72 -16.57 33.92
C THR A 678 35.29 -16.96 33.57
N TYR A 679 34.69 -16.37 32.53
CA TYR A 679 33.33 -16.71 32.12
C TYR A 679 33.25 -18.06 31.42
N ASP A 680 34.25 -18.42 30.61
CA ASP A 680 34.40 -19.76 30.03
C ASP A 680 34.40 -20.84 31.12
N TRP A 681 35.25 -20.67 32.14
CA TRP A 681 35.30 -21.59 33.27
C TRP A 681 33.95 -21.66 34.00
N TYR A 682 33.28 -20.52 34.23
CA TYR A 682 31.95 -20.47 34.86
C TYR A 682 30.91 -21.27 34.07
N ILE A 683 30.88 -21.11 32.75
CA ILE A 683 29.92 -21.82 31.88
C ILE A 683 30.14 -23.33 31.93
N LEU A 684 31.39 -23.77 31.86
CA LEU A 684 31.74 -25.20 31.91
C LEU A 684 31.46 -25.83 33.28
N ASN A 685 31.44 -25.03 34.35
CA ASN A 685 31.30 -25.49 35.74
C ASN A 685 30.01 -25.04 36.43
N ARG A 686 28.92 -24.76 35.70
CA ARG A 686 27.66 -24.22 36.29
C ARG A 686 27.11 -25.04 37.47
N ILE A 687 27.12 -26.37 37.36
CA ILE A 687 26.63 -27.26 38.45
C ILE A 687 27.51 -27.11 39.69
N TYR A 688 28.83 -27.14 39.50
CA TYR A 688 29.79 -26.94 40.59
C TYR A 688 29.63 -25.55 41.22
N CYS A 689 29.47 -24.51 40.41
CA CYS A 689 29.28 -23.14 40.87
C CYS A 689 28.02 -23.00 41.73
N SER A 690 26.90 -23.59 41.29
CA SER A 690 25.64 -23.62 42.05
C SER A 690 25.82 -24.29 43.42
N ASN A 691 26.47 -25.46 43.46
CA ASN A 691 26.69 -26.21 44.70
C ASN A 691 27.66 -25.53 45.67
N ASN A 692 28.56 -24.67 45.17
CA ASN A 692 29.58 -24.00 45.98
C ASN A 692 29.33 -22.50 46.16
N SER A 693 28.14 -22.00 45.80
CA SER A 693 27.76 -20.59 45.92
C SER A 693 28.74 -19.64 45.21
N ILE A 694 29.16 -20.03 44.01
CA ILE A 694 30.00 -19.22 43.11
C ILE A 694 29.10 -18.57 42.06
N GLU A 695 29.19 -17.25 41.94
CA GLU A 695 28.42 -16.47 40.99
C GLU A 695 29.33 -15.70 40.03
N TYR A 696 28.89 -15.50 38.79
CA TYR A 696 29.63 -14.64 37.86
C TYR A 696 29.23 -13.19 38.04
N VAL A 697 30.20 -12.33 38.31
CA VAL A 697 30.02 -10.88 38.42
C VAL A 697 30.40 -10.23 37.10
N ASN A 698 29.42 -9.59 36.46
CA ASN A 698 29.64 -8.82 35.24
C ASN A 698 30.41 -7.52 35.54
N GLY A 699 31.24 -7.09 34.60
CA GLY A 699 31.79 -5.74 34.63
C GLY A 699 30.79 -4.71 34.11
N LYS A 700 30.88 -3.47 34.60
CA LYS A 700 30.15 -2.31 34.05
C LYS A 700 30.98 -1.04 34.25
N GLY A 701 31.35 -0.38 33.15
CA GLY A 701 32.28 0.77 33.19
C GLY A 701 33.76 0.34 33.17
N GLU A 702 34.66 1.31 32.97
CA GLU A 702 36.08 1.04 32.70
C GLU A 702 36.86 0.51 33.90
N ASP A 703 36.48 0.89 35.12
CA ASP A 703 37.18 0.51 36.35
C ASP A 703 36.69 -0.84 36.94
N SER A 704 35.82 -1.55 36.22
CA SER A 704 35.19 -2.76 36.73
C SER A 704 35.94 -4.02 36.32
N ASN A 705 36.26 -4.89 37.28
CA ASN A 705 36.84 -6.21 37.01
C ASN A 705 35.76 -7.31 37.10
N PRO A 706 35.34 -7.91 35.96
CA PRO A 706 34.46 -9.09 35.97
C PRO A 706 35.20 -10.32 36.52
N GLY A 707 34.45 -11.28 37.06
CA GLY A 707 35.08 -12.51 37.56
C GLY A 707 34.13 -13.42 38.34
N LEU A 708 34.70 -14.41 39.02
CA LEU A 708 33.97 -15.40 39.82
C LEU A 708 33.93 -14.96 41.27
N PHE A 709 32.75 -14.68 41.81
CA PHE A 709 32.58 -14.31 43.21
C PHE A 709 32.15 -15.52 44.04
N ILE A 710 32.95 -15.84 45.06
CA ILE A 710 32.75 -16.98 45.95
C ILE A 710 32.11 -16.47 47.24
N LYS A 711 30.80 -16.65 47.37
CA LYS A 711 30.03 -16.07 48.49
C LYS A 711 30.52 -16.53 49.87
N LYS A 712 30.92 -17.80 49.99
CA LYS A 712 31.32 -18.40 51.27
C LYS A 712 32.52 -17.72 51.92
N ILE A 713 33.48 -17.28 51.11
CA ILE A 713 34.73 -16.65 51.58
C ILE A 713 34.80 -15.16 51.24
N ASN A 714 33.76 -14.61 50.62
CA ASN A 714 33.68 -13.21 50.18
C ASN A 714 34.89 -12.76 49.32
N LYS A 715 35.38 -13.62 48.43
CA LYS A 715 36.49 -13.31 47.51
C LYS A 715 36.08 -13.44 46.06
N LYS A 716 36.71 -12.64 45.18
CA LYS A 716 36.50 -12.66 43.74
C LYS A 716 37.76 -13.13 43.01
N ILE A 717 37.62 -14.14 42.15
CA ILE A 717 38.68 -14.59 41.24
C ILE A 717 38.57 -13.80 39.94
N ILE A 718 39.67 -13.20 39.52
CA ILE A 718 39.82 -12.47 38.26
C ILE A 718 40.96 -13.08 37.45
N ILE A 719 41.11 -12.67 36.19
CA ILE A 719 42.28 -13.01 35.38
C ILE A 719 43.22 -11.80 35.29
N ASP A 720 44.53 -12.04 35.39
CA ASP A 720 45.55 -11.07 35.02
C ASP A 720 45.73 -11.06 33.50
N ALA A 721 45.40 -9.92 32.88
CA ALA A 721 45.37 -9.77 31.43
C ALA A 721 46.73 -9.94 30.73
N LYS A 722 47.83 -9.72 31.45
CA LYS A 722 49.21 -9.76 30.92
C LYS A 722 49.79 -11.16 30.90
N SER A 723 49.54 -11.93 31.96
CA SER A 723 50.00 -13.31 32.10
C SER A 723 48.97 -14.36 31.68
N LEU A 724 47.69 -13.99 31.59
CA LEU A 724 46.55 -14.90 31.43
C LEU A 724 46.44 -15.95 32.55
N LYS A 725 46.89 -15.58 33.75
CA LYS A 725 46.79 -16.39 34.97
C LYS A 725 45.68 -15.88 35.88
N TYR A 726 45.10 -16.76 36.68
CA TYR A 726 44.03 -16.43 37.62
C TYR A 726 44.59 -15.97 38.95
N LYS A 727 43.87 -15.07 39.64
CA LYS A 727 44.20 -14.64 41.00
C LYS A 727 42.96 -14.18 41.76
N PHE A 728 43.05 -14.10 43.09
CA PHE A 728 42.07 -13.31 43.84
C PHE A 728 42.31 -11.81 43.57
N GLU A 729 41.24 -11.03 43.47
CA GLU A 729 41.32 -9.59 43.14
C GLU A 729 42.24 -8.80 44.10
N GLU A 730 42.27 -9.18 45.38
CA GLU A 730 43.05 -8.52 46.43
C GLU A 730 44.43 -9.17 46.67
N GLU A 731 44.81 -10.20 45.91
CA GLU A 731 46.06 -10.95 46.09
C GLU A 731 46.90 -10.96 44.81
N ASP A 732 48.22 -11.11 44.96
CA ASP A 732 49.16 -11.15 43.83
C ASP A 732 49.59 -12.58 43.43
N ASN A 733 49.12 -13.59 44.16
CA ASN A 733 49.40 -14.99 43.83
C ASN A 733 48.70 -15.38 42.51
N LEU A 734 49.50 -15.79 41.53
CA LEU A 734 49.03 -16.19 40.20
C LEU A 734 48.93 -17.71 40.08
N PHE A 735 47.85 -18.17 39.46
CA PHE A 735 47.52 -19.59 39.28
C PHE A 735 47.24 -19.89 37.81
N ASP A 736 47.58 -21.09 37.35
CA ASP A 736 47.37 -21.46 35.96
C ASP A 736 45.91 -21.83 35.70
N THR A 737 45.18 -22.28 36.72
CA THR A 737 43.75 -22.61 36.62
C THR A 737 42.93 -22.10 37.81
N VAL A 738 41.62 -21.90 37.60
CA VAL A 738 40.67 -21.64 38.69
C VAL A 738 40.61 -22.82 39.66
N ASP A 739 40.74 -24.05 39.15
CA ASP A 739 40.68 -25.26 39.98
C ASP A 739 41.83 -25.34 40.99
N GLU A 740 43.02 -24.82 40.66
CA GLU A 740 44.13 -24.68 41.61
C GLU A 740 43.77 -23.73 42.76
N ILE A 741 43.18 -22.57 42.45
CA ILE A 741 42.72 -21.60 43.45
C ILE A 741 41.68 -22.24 44.37
N LEU A 742 40.71 -22.94 43.80
CA LEU A 742 39.65 -23.59 44.56
C LEU A 742 40.17 -24.72 45.44
N LYS A 743 41.11 -25.55 44.94
CA LYS A 743 41.73 -26.64 45.70
C LYS A 743 42.50 -26.13 46.91
N GLN A 744 43.28 -25.06 46.75
CA GLN A 744 44.05 -24.48 47.87
C GLN A 744 43.14 -23.88 48.95
N ASN A 745 41.91 -23.51 48.60
CA ASN A 745 40.95 -22.89 49.51
C ASN A 745 39.77 -23.80 49.88
N ALA A 746 39.85 -25.10 49.58
CA ALA A 746 38.77 -26.05 49.80
C ALA A 746 38.30 -26.09 51.26
N TYR A 747 39.24 -26.04 52.22
CA TYR A 747 38.93 -25.99 53.66
C TYR A 747 38.15 -24.75 54.09
N ALA A 748 38.40 -23.60 53.44
CA ALA A 748 37.68 -22.35 53.73
C ALA A 748 36.29 -22.30 53.06
N MET A 749 35.99 -23.21 52.12
CA MET A 749 34.69 -23.30 51.44
C MET A 749 33.75 -24.34 52.05
N THR A 750 34.26 -25.25 52.88
CA THR A 750 33.46 -26.27 53.58
C THR A 750 33.05 -25.88 55.00
N ASN A 751 33.74 -24.89 55.59
CA ASN A 751 33.37 -24.23 56.84
C ASN A 751 32.59 -22.95 56.53
#